data_AF-A0AAD5Y4M9-F1
#
_entry.id   AF-A0AAD5Y4M9-F1
#
_cell.length_a   1.000
_cell.length_b   1.000
_cell.length_c   1.000
_cell.angle_alpha   90.00
_cell.angle_beta   90.00
_cell.angle_gamma   90.00
#
_symmetry.space_group_name_H-M   'P 1'
#
loop_
_entity.id
_entity.type
_entity.pdbx_description
1 polymer ?
#
loop_
_entity_poly.entity_id
_entity_poly.type
_entity_poly.pdbx_seq_one_letter_code
_entity_poly.pdbx_strand_id
1 'polypeptide(L)'
;MLMESIEKENLKYKFKLDSRVEAGNRRQMEKDFMDELSQTTPNNSHFVRLICLLDDPSVEIMKFAATLIYDRINLIKEPERLINKLIALKSRNRIGRLAIVCLGNCCIGLKDLKLLTKIKQELENEIPVSLKSLILLINESKAIAKDCFGLLGRLLEIIYEKPKNTWESDSESDNELGKDSKVTVNALNCCLALSKQCPKQMQAHWVKFFDYKDKSLLYLITTHPSDALLNILIKNAPIRNLDRNYIADIFAYIQKQPLNHAIIEVLGSLAEVVNEADEEHEAIMKYALNVIKQHQDDKGSKIAVLDLIKSLSKSSCEYVWKNWLLISPLLFESLELETPLIVASLKALEQFCHSSANNLELPYQFWIDLIEKSSVLFNHEFYAVRTITCALIGHLPSSVVQEIPNRLLVFLLSSILSYSEDDHPEVRAACCGTIGAIVSSSKIYEDISILEDFGEKLVKLSQDSSLKVRIRACWAIGNLVELQSQLPKEIIADLFRVSISGANDHEKVRTHAIRSLGLVALHFDQQLWQKCSSLAGQAVDSVLKNIRWNACHSIKNMLSSDGFPIGSGINYSDSIYKVLCEAAEESMNFKVKIAAINALSVSGKQAYSTPSHSYMTNIQHILQTILNSVVSIKAVLQKSTYEEQKYVKQFLLAIRESLDHFKGILQAEFTFADLEEQIQDKIDLLSNKR
;
A
#
# COMPACT_ATOMS: atom_id res chain seq x y z
N MET A 1 16.97 -3.77 50.93
CA MET A 1 17.58 -2.99 49.83
C MET A 1 17.00 -3.28 48.44
N LEU A 2 17.09 -4.48 47.83
CA LEU A 2 16.37 -4.73 46.55
C LEU A 2 14.85 -4.87 46.74
N MET A 3 14.41 -5.47 47.85
CA MET A 3 12.99 -5.58 48.23
C MET A 3 12.36 -4.26 48.69
N GLU A 4 13.15 -3.34 49.27
CA GLU A 4 12.68 -2.00 49.67
C GLU A 4 12.54 -1.04 48.46
N SER A 5 13.14 -1.38 47.31
CA SER A 5 12.98 -0.62 46.08
C SER A 5 11.68 -1.00 45.34
N ILE A 6 11.15 -2.21 45.57
CA ILE A 6 9.91 -2.69 44.95
C ILE A 6 8.67 -2.20 45.75
N GLU A 7 8.78 -2.05 47.07
CA GLU A 7 7.70 -1.48 47.90
C GLU A 7 7.50 0.04 47.69
N LYS A 8 8.54 0.76 47.26
CA LYS A 8 8.44 2.22 47.01
C LYS A 8 7.78 2.59 45.68
N GLU A 9 7.75 1.70 44.68
CA GLU A 9 7.09 1.99 43.39
C GLU A 9 5.59 1.62 43.37
N ASN A 10 5.15 0.63 44.17
CA ASN A 10 3.74 0.24 44.28
C ASN A 10 2.86 1.25 45.05
N LEU A 11 3.44 2.30 45.63
CA LEU A 11 2.72 3.36 46.37
C LEU A 11 2.22 4.52 45.49
N LYS A 12 2.46 4.52 44.17
CA LYS A 12 2.08 5.64 43.29
C LYS A 12 0.78 5.48 42.49
N TYR A 13 0.07 4.35 42.60
CA TYR A 13 -1.21 4.11 41.89
C TYR A 13 -2.41 3.87 42.80
N LYS A 14 -2.53 4.60 43.91
CA LYS A 14 -3.72 4.58 44.78
C LYS A 14 -4.52 5.87 44.66
N PHE A 15 -5.27 6.03 43.57
CA PHE A 15 -6.29 7.07 43.46
C PHE A 15 -7.60 6.62 44.14
N LYS A 16 -7.92 7.34 45.21
CA LYS A 16 -9.25 7.68 45.76
C LYS A 16 -10.39 6.65 45.66
N LEU A 17 -10.71 6.06 46.81
CA LEU A 17 -12.08 5.79 47.24
C LEU A 17 -12.13 6.01 48.77
N ASP A 18 -12.38 7.26 49.19
CA ASP A 18 -13.00 7.57 50.48
C ASP A 18 -14.50 7.24 50.33
N SER A 19 -15.14 6.48 51.21
CA SER A 19 -15.51 6.96 52.54
C SER A 19 -15.63 5.85 53.58
N ARG A 20 -14.70 5.90 54.55
CA ARG A 20 -14.87 5.71 56.00
C ARG A 20 -16.23 5.16 56.46
N VAL A 21 -16.30 3.85 56.68
CA VAL A 21 -17.00 3.20 57.82
C VAL A 21 -16.52 1.74 58.02
N GLU A 22 -15.88 1.09 57.04
CA GLU A 22 -15.45 -0.33 57.17
C GLU A 22 -13.94 -0.57 57.40
N ALA A 23 -13.12 0.48 57.53
CA ALA A 23 -11.66 0.35 57.60
C ALA A 23 -11.14 -0.35 58.87
N GLY A 24 -11.91 -0.29 59.97
CA GLY A 24 -11.55 -0.94 61.23
C GLY A 24 -11.64 -2.46 61.15
N ASN A 25 -12.72 -2.99 60.56
CA ASN A 25 -12.89 -4.43 60.38
C ASN A 25 -11.95 -5.00 59.31
N ARG A 26 -11.66 -4.23 58.25
CA ARG A 26 -10.82 -4.69 57.14
C ARG A 26 -9.36 -4.88 57.52
N ARG A 27 -8.77 -3.93 58.28
CA ARG A 27 -7.38 -4.05 58.74
C ARG A 27 -7.19 -5.15 59.79
N GLN A 28 -8.18 -5.39 60.63
CA GLN A 28 -8.14 -6.47 61.61
C GLN A 28 -8.28 -7.83 60.92
N MET A 29 -9.21 -7.98 59.96
CA MET A 29 -9.31 -9.20 59.14
C MET A 29 -8.08 -9.44 58.28
N GLU A 30 -7.51 -8.41 57.66
CA GLU A 30 -6.24 -8.53 56.91
C GLU A 30 -5.10 -8.97 57.82
N LYS A 31 -5.04 -8.47 59.06
CA LYS A 31 -4.00 -8.85 60.03
C LYS A 31 -4.20 -10.27 60.55
N ASP A 32 -5.41 -10.63 60.96
CA ASP A 32 -5.73 -11.98 61.45
C ASP A 32 -5.49 -13.03 60.35
N PHE A 33 -5.81 -12.70 59.10
CA PHE A 33 -5.56 -13.56 57.94
C PHE A 33 -4.07 -13.66 57.59
N MET A 34 -3.30 -12.58 57.68
CA MET A 34 -1.85 -12.59 57.44
C MET A 34 -1.10 -13.31 58.56
N ASP A 35 -1.56 -13.19 59.80
CA ASP A 35 -1.03 -13.92 60.96
C ASP A 35 -1.34 -15.43 60.83
N GLU A 36 -2.53 -15.82 60.34
CA GLU A 36 -2.91 -17.21 60.07
C GLU A 36 -2.18 -17.81 58.84
N LEU A 37 -1.89 -16.99 57.83
CA LEU A 37 -1.04 -17.34 56.68
C LEU A 37 0.43 -17.55 57.06
N SER A 38 0.94 -16.82 58.05
CA SER A 38 2.34 -16.88 58.48
C SER A 38 2.67 -18.12 59.32
N GLN A 39 1.65 -18.76 59.93
CA GLN A 39 1.84 -19.87 60.88
C GLN A 39 1.84 -21.27 60.25
N THR A 40 1.69 -21.43 58.93
CA THR A 40 1.64 -22.76 58.31
C THR A 40 2.63 -22.95 57.16
N THR A 41 3.50 -23.95 57.31
CA THR A 41 4.61 -24.33 56.42
C THR A 41 4.20 -24.78 55.01
N PRO A 42 5.15 -24.80 54.04
CA PRO A 42 4.86 -24.60 52.64
C PRO A 42 4.69 -25.94 51.92
N ASN A 43 3.50 -26.14 51.36
CA ASN A 43 3.28 -26.60 49.97
C ASN A 43 1.79 -26.96 49.81
N ASN A 44 1.14 -26.30 48.85
CA ASN A 44 -0.22 -26.56 48.34
C ASN A 44 -1.46 -26.15 49.16
N SER A 45 -1.37 -25.56 50.36
CA SER A 45 -2.58 -25.13 51.11
C SER A 45 -3.15 -23.78 50.66
N HIS A 46 -2.34 -22.86 50.13
CA HIS A 46 -2.78 -21.51 49.73
C HIS A 46 -3.78 -21.52 48.55
N PHE A 47 -3.61 -22.45 47.60
CA PHE A 47 -4.48 -22.57 46.43
C PHE A 47 -5.87 -23.14 46.79
N VAL A 48 -5.91 -24.12 47.72
CA VAL A 48 -7.16 -24.71 48.21
C VAL A 48 -7.98 -23.69 49.00
N ARG A 49 -7.32 -22.84 49.82
CA ARG A 49 -8.00 -21.79 50.59
C ARG A 49 -8.47 -20.61 49.75
N LEU A 50 -7.72 -20.20 48.72
CA LEU A 50 -8.17 -19.16 47.77
C LEU A 50 -9.44 -19.59 47.01
N ILE A 51 -9.56 -20.89 46.74
CA ILE A 51 -10.74 -21.50 46.13
C ILE A 51 -11.91 -21.57 47.12
N CYS A 52 -11.66 -21.82 48.41
CA CYS A 52 -12.71 -21.76 49.44
C CYS A 52 -13.25 -20.34 49.63
N LEU A 53 -12.44 -19.29 49.43
CA LEU A 53 -12.88 -17.89 49.49
C LEU A 53 -13.79 -17.48 48.31
N LEU A 54 -13.78 -18.25 47.20
CA LEU A 54 -14.72 -18.05 46.09
C LEU A 54 -16.12 -18.65 46.37
N ASP A 55 -16.24 -19.48 47.41
CA ASP A 55 -17.51 -20.04 47.89
C ASP A 55 -18.16 -19.14 48.97
N ASP A 56 -17.50 -18.05 49.40
CA ASP A 56 -18.02 -17.08 50.36
C ASP A 56 -18.86 -15.99 49.65
N PRO A 57 -20.11 -15.70 50.08
CA PRO A 57 -21.03 -14.83 49.36
C PRO A 57 -20.67 -13.33 49.38
N SER A 58 -19.65 -12.89 50.13
CA SER A 58 -19.35 -11.45 50.22
C SER A 58 -18.62 -10.90 48.98
N VAL A 59 -19.19 -9.83 48.41
CA VAL A 59 -18.74 -9.18 47.16
C VAL A 59 -17.31 -8.63 47.26
N GLU A 60 -16.91 -8.19 48.45
CA GLU A 60 -15.58 -7.61 48.71
C GLU A 60 -14.47 -8.67 48.71
N ILE A 61 -14.73 -9.87 49.27
CA ILE A 61 -13.76 -10.98 49.31
C ILE A 61 -13.48 -11.50 47.89
N MET A 62 -14.51 -11.59 47.05
CA MET A 62 -14.35 -12.03 45.66
C MET A 62 -13.64 -10.99 44.77
N LYS A 63 -13.87 -9.69 44.98
CA LYS A 63 -13.10 -8.63 44.28
C LYS A 63 -11.62 -8.67 44.65
N PHE A 64 -11.32 -8.83 45.94
CA PHE A 64 -9.97 -8.95 46.45
C PHE A 64 -9.25 -10.20 45.89
N ALA A 65 -9.95 -11.34 45.83
CA ALA A 65 -9.44 -12.56 45.21
C ALA A 65 -9.13 -12.38 43.72
N ALA A 66 -9.96 -11.65 42.97
CA ALA A 66 -9.72 -11.37 41.55
C ALA A 66 -8.49 -10.48 41.31
N THR A 67 -8.25 -9.48 42.16
CA THR A 67 -7.04 -8.64 42.11
C THR A 67 -5.78 -9.43 42.49
N LEU A 68 -5.85 -10.30 43.50
CA LEU A 68 -4.75 -11.19 43.88
C LEU A 68 -4.40 -12.22 42.80
N ILE A 69 -5.40 -12.73 42.09
CA ILE A 69 -5.20 -13.61 40.93
C ILE A 69 -4.46 -12.84 39.84
N TYR A 70 -4.87 -11.59 39.56
CA TYR A 70 -4.23 -10.73 38.56
C TYR A 70 -2.74 -10.45 38.88
N ASP A 71 -2.42 -10.15 40.14
CA ASP A 71 -1.04 -9.83 40.55
C ASP A 71 -0.10 -11.05 40.62
N ARG A 72 -0.64 -12.28 40.73
CA ARG A 72 0.16 -13.52 40.87
C ARG A 72 -0.03 -14.54 39.74
N ILE A 73 -0.49 -14.07 38.58
CA ILE A 73 -0.76 -14.81 37.34
C ILE A 73 0.34 -15.84 36.97
N ASN A 74 1.62 -15.47 37.12
CA ASN A 74 2.75 -16.32 36.70
C ASN A 74 3.02 -17.52 37.62
N LEU A 75 2.29 -17.66 38.73
CA LEU A 75 2.48 -18.72 39.72
C LEU A 75 1.39 -19.81 39.66
N ILE A 76 0.42 -19.70 38.73
CA ILE A 76 -0.71 -20.62 38.64
C ILE A 76 -0.28 -21.92 37.95
N LYS A 77 -0.10 -23.00 38.73
CA LYS A 77 0.29 -24.33 38.21
C LYS A 77 -0.85 -25.12 37.55
N GLU A 78 -2.12 -24.85 37.88
CA GLU A 78 -3.30 -25.57 37.34
C GLU A 78 -4.42 -24.61 36.89
N PRO A 79 -4.23 -23.83 35.81
CA PRO A 79 -5.21 -22.82 35.37
C PRO A 79 -6.56 -23.42 34.93
N GLU A 80 -6.57 -24.64 34.37
CA GLU A 80 -7.80 -25.31 33.91
C GLU A 80 -8.79 -25.62 35.04
N ARG A 81 -8.28 -25.97 36.23
CA ARG A 81 -9.11 -26.34 37.38
C ARG A 81 -9.81 -25.12 37.98
N LEU A 82 -9.11 -23.98 38.02
CA LEU A 82 -9.65 -22.69 38.43
C LEU A 82 -10.75 -22.22 37.47
N ILE A 83 -10.51 -22.36 36.16
CA ILE A 83 -11.50 -22.03 35.12
C ILE A 83 -12.75 -22.90 35.27
N ASN A 84 -12.62 -24.22 35.44
CA ASN A 84 -13.78 -25.10 35.60
C ASN A 84 -14.61 -24.74 36.86
N LYS A 85 -13.97 -24.32 37.95
CA LYS A 85 -14.68 -23.84 39.17
C LYS A 85 -15.36 -22.49 38.97
N LEU A 86 -14.71 -21.55 38.28
CA LEU A 86 -15.30 -20.25 37.97
C LEU A 86 -16.45 -20.36 36.96
N ILE A 87 -16.37 -21.31 36.03
CA ILE A 87 -17.49 -21.70 35.15
C ILE A 87 -18.63 -22.29 35.98
N ALA A 88 -18.37 -23.11 37.00
CA ALA A 88 -19.43 -23.60 37.88
C ALA A 88 -20.11 -22.47 38.68
N LEU A 89 -19.33 -21.50 39.16
CA LEU A 89 -19.81 -20.31 39.89
C LEU A 89 -20.55 -19.30 38.97
N LYS A 90 -20.26 -19.28 37.66
CA LYS A 90 -20.97 -18.49 36.61
C LYS A 90 -22.49 -18.64 36.69
N SER A 91 -22.97 -19.85 36.97
CA SER A 91 -24.40 -20.19 37.02
C SER A 91 -25.16 -19.59 38.22
N ARG A 92 -24.44 -19.04 39.21
CA ARG A 92 -25.03 -18.69 40.52
C ARG A 92 -25.12 -17.20 40.83
N ASN A 93 -24.28 -16.31 40.26
CA ASN A 93 -24.42 -14.86 40.48
C ASN A 93 -23.73 -13.97 39.41
N ARG A 94 -23.99 -12.65 39.49
CA ARG A 94 -23.44 -11.57 38.63
C ARG A 94 -21.90 -11.41 38.74
N ILE A 95 -21.29 -11.92 39.80
CA ILE A 95 -19.86 -11.81 40.13
C ILE A 95 -19.06 -12.92 39.45
N GLY A 96 -19.64 -14.11 39.26
CA GLY A 96 -19.07 -15.19 38.44
C GLY A 96 -18.84 -14.77 36.99
N ARG A 97 -19.69 -13.88 36.46
CA ARG A 97 -19.50 -13.27 35.12
C ARG A 97 -18.31 -12.30 35.08
N LEU A 98 -18.11 -11.50 36.12
CA LEU A 98 -16.95 -10.58 36.24
C LEU A 98 -15.63 -11.35 36.36
N ALA A 99 -15.62 -12.47 37.08
CA ALA A 99 -14.45 -13.33 37.21
C ALA A 99 -13.99 -13.93 35.88
N ILE A 100 -14.92 -14.26 34.98
CA ILE A 100 -14.62 -14.75 33.62
C ILE A 100 -13.96 -13.65 32.76
N VAL A 101 -14.40 -12.39 32.90
CA VAL A 101 -13.77 -11.25 32.20
C VAL A 101 -12.35 -11.00 32.71
N CYS A 102 -12.12 -11.07 34.03
CA CYS A 102 -10.78 -10.99 34.61
C CYS A 102 -9.88 -12.14 34.15
N LEU A 103 -10.39 -13.38 34.08
CA LEU A 103 -9.69 -14.55 33.53
C LEU A 103 -9.33 -14.38 32.05
N GLY A 104 -10.22 -13.79 31.25
CA GLY A 104 -9.94 -13.46 29.85
C GLY A 104 -8.71 -12.55 29.73
N ASN A 105 -8.65 -11.48 30.54
CA ASN A 105 -7.48 -10.60 30.63
C ASN A 105 -6.22 -11.33 31.13
N CYS A 106 -6.36 -12.29 32.06
CA CYS A 106 -5.24 -13.09 32.56
C CYS A 106 -4.66 -14.01 31.47
N CYS A 107 -5.51 -14.60 30.62
CA CYS A 107 -5.06 -15.52 29.57
C CYS A 107 -4.31 -14.79 28.44
N ILE A 108 -4.62 -13.52 28.20
CA ILE A 108 -3.88 -12.65 27.26
C ILE A 108 -2.44 -12.46 27.72
N GLY A 109 -2.25 -12.14 29.01
CA GLY A 109 -0.92 -11.95 29.60
C GLY A 109 -0.05 -13.22 29.54
N LEU A 110 -0.68 -14.40 29.61
CA LEU A 110 0.01 -15.70 29.61
C LEU A 110 0.30 -16.29 28.21
N LYS A 111 -0.23 -15.70 27.12
CA LYS A 111 -0.08 -16.20 25.73
C LYS A 111 -0.51 -17.66 25.51
N ASP A 112 -1.41 -18.20 26.34
CA ASP A 112 -1.89 -19.59 26.23
C ASP A 112 -3.15 -19.70 25.34
N LEU A 113 -2.92 -20.08 24.08
CA LEU A 113 -3.95 -20.23 23.04
C LEU A 113 -4.98 -21.35 23.33
N LYS A 114 -4.60 -22.42 24.04
CA LYS A 114 -5.53 -23.53 24.35
C LYS A 114 -6.57 -23.09 25.38
N LEU A 115 -6.12 -22.36 26.39
CA LEU A 115 -6.96 -21.82 27.45
C LEU A 115 -7.93 -20.75 26.93
N LEU A 116 -7.44 -19.88 26.05
CA LEU A 116 -8.23 -18.88 25.32
C LEU A 116 -9.36 -19.52 24.50
N THR A 117 -9.11 -20.66 23.85
CA THR A 117 -10.11 -21.39 23.06
C THR A 117 -11.25 -21.92 23.93
N LYS A 118 -10.96 -22.35 25.16
CA LYS A 118 -11.97 -22.83 26.12
C LYS A 118 -12.81 -21.69 26.69
N ILE A 119 -12.18 -20.55 26.97
CA ILE A 119 -12.87 -19.32 27.41
C ILE A 119 -13.73 -18.73 26.28
N LYS A 120 -13.29 -18.85 25.01
CA LYS A 120 -14.05 -18.45 23.82
C LYS A 120 -15.42 -19.14 23.75
N GLN A 121 -15.47 -20.46 23.94
CA GLN A 121 -16.74 -21.23 23.96
C GLN A 121 -17.69 -20.75 25.07
N GLU A 122 -17.15 -20.32 26.21
CA GLU A 122 -17.93 -19.80 27.32
C GLU A 122 -18.37 -18.34 27.14
N LEU A 123 -17.58 -17.53 26.41
CA LEU A 123 -17.87 -16.14 26.04
C LEU A 123 -18.88 -16.04 24.88
N GLU A 124 -18.87 -17.01 23.95
CA GLU A 124 -19.83 -17.13 22.83
C GLU A 124 -21.29 -17.12 23.32
N ASN A 125 -21.54 -17.61 24.54
CA ASN A 125 -22.87 -17.67 25.15
C ASN A 125 -23.29 -16.39 25.91
N GLU A 126 -22.38 -15.47 26.24
CA GLU A 126 -22.63 -14.31 27.15
C GLU A 126 -22.00 -12.99 26.61
N ILE A 127 -22.13 -12.75 25.30
CA ILE A 127 -21.50 -11.64 24.57
C ILE A 127 -21.80 -10.22 25.13
N PRO A 128 -23.02 -9.87 25.61
CA PRO A 128 -23.33 -8.48 25.96
C PRO A 128 -22.47 -7.88 27.10
N VAL A 129 -21.92 -8.71 27.99
CA VAL A 129 -21.19 -8.25 29.19
C VAL A 129 -19.69 -7.99 28.91
N SER A 130 -19.14 -8.46 27.78
CA SER A 130 -17.68 -8.58 27.57
C SER A 130 -17.13 -7.87 26.32
N LEU A 131 -17.96 -7.17 25.56
CA LEU A 131 -17.58 -6.56 24.27
C LEU A 131 -16.39 -5.59 24.39
N LYS A 132 -16.26 -4.83 25.48
CA LYS A 132 -15.15 -3.88 25.67
C LYS A 132 -13.78 -4.57 25.78
N SER A 133 -13.72 -5.70 26.48
CA SER A 133 -12.50 -6.51 26.59
C SER A 133 -12.18 -7.21 25.27
N LEU A 134 -13.21 -7.60 24.51
CA LEU A 134 -13.05 -8.19 23.18
C LEU A 134 -12.42 -7.21 22.17
N ILE A 135 -12.76 -5.92 22.25
CA ILE A 135 -12.13 -4.87 21.41
C ILE A 135 -10.61 -4.81 21.65
N LEU A 136 -10.18 -4.81 22.92
CA LEU A 136 -8.76 -4.77 23.28
C LEU A 136 -8.03 -6.01 22.77
N LEU A 137 -8.61 -7.19 23.01
CA LEU A 137 -8.15 -8.49 22.52
C LEU A 137 -7.90 -8.53 21.01
N ILE A 138 -8.88 -8.06 20.23
CA ILE A 138 -8.78 -8.06 18.77
C ILE A 138 -7.68 -7.09 18.33
N ASN A 139 -7.60 -5.90 18.93
CA ASN A 139 -6.61 -4.89 18.54
C ASN A 139 -5.16 -5.29 18.84
N GLU A 140 -4.92 -6.17 19.82
CA GLU A 140 -3.58 -6.61 20.20
C GLU A 140 -3.02 -7.75 19.33
N SER A 141 -3.87 -8.55 18.68
CA SER A 141 -3.40 -9.71 17.93
C SER A 141 -4.24 -10.05 16.70
N LYS A 142 -3.56 -10.08 15.55
CA LYS A 142 -4.13 -10.55 14.28
C LYS A 142 -4.59 -12.00 14.33
N ALA A 143 -3.93 -12.87 15.11
CA ALA A 143 -4.34 -14.27 15.24
C ALA A 143 -5.68 -14.37 15.99
N ILE A 144 -5.83 -13.63 17.08
CA ILE A 144 -7.08 -13.53 17.85
C ILE A 144 -8.19 -12.94 16.97
N ALA A 145 -7.88 -11.90 16.20
CA ALA A 145 -8.83 -11.32 15.26
C ALA A 145 -9.37 -12.36 14.25
N LYS A 146 -8.50 -13.24 13.70
CA LYS A 146 -8.93 -14.32 12.79
C LYS A 146 -9.89 -15.29 13.48
N ASP A 147 -9.59 -15.68 14.71
CA ASP A 147 -10.39 -16.66 15.45
C ASP A 147 -11.74 -16.09 15.91
N CYS A 148 -11.81 -14.77 16.12
CA CYS A 148 -13.02 -14.06 16.51
C CYS A 148 -14.03 -13.83 15.36
N PHE A 149 -13.72 -14.14 14.10
CA PHE A 149 -14.69 -13.99 12.99
C PHE A 149 -15.95 -14.87 13.14
N GLY A 150 -15.86 -15.99 13.86
CA GLY A 150 -17.03 -16.81 14.19
C GLY A 150 -18.10 -16.06 14.98
N LEU A 151 -17.72 -15.00 15.71
CA LEU A 151 -18.62 -14.16 16.49
C LEU A 151 -19.39 -13.14 15.64
N LEU A 152 -19.00 -12.93 14.38
CA LEU A 152 -19.53 -11.86 13.54
C LEU A 152 -21.05 -11.96 13.38
N GLY A 153 -21.59 -13.17 13.19
CA GLY A 153 -23.04 -13.37 13.08
C GLY A 153 -23.80 -12.88 14.32
N ARG A 154 -23.24 -13.13 15.52
CA ARG A 154 -23.86 -12.74 16.78
C ARG A 154 -23.62 -11.29 17.15
N LEU A 155 -22.49 -10.71 16.75
CA LEU A 155 -22.27 -9.27 16.80
C LEU A 155 -23.32 -8.56 15.93
N LEU A 156 -23.60 -9.08 14.73
CA LEU A 156 -24.65 -8.55 13.87
C LEU A 156 -26.04 -8.71 14.49
N GLU A 157 -26.37 -9.85 15.10
CA GLU A 157 -27.63 -10.01 15.86
C GLU A 157 -27.81 -8.92 16.92
N ILE A 158 -26.77 -8.63 17.71
CA ILE A 158 -26.78 -7.57 18.74
C ILE A 158 -26.94 -6.18 18.11
N ILE A 159 -26.42 -5.98 16.90
CA ILE A 159 -26.46 -4.70 16.19
C ILE A 159 -27.83 -4.48 15.52
N TYR A 160 -28.44 -5.51 14.92
CA TYR A 160 -29.69 -5.43 14.15
C TYR A 160 -30.96 -5.71 14.95
N GLU A 161 -30.87 -6.49 16.01
CA GLU A 161 -32.00 -6.77 16.89
C GLU A 161 -31.87 -5.89 18.14
N LYS A 162 -32.87 -5.03 18.40
CA LYS A 162 -33.05 -4.52 19.77
C LYS A 162 -33.07 -5.74 20.69
N PRO A 163 -32.31 -5.77 21.80
CA PRO A 163 -32.31 -6.92 22.67
C PRO A 163 -33.75 -7.19 23.11
N LYS A 164 -34.37 -8.21 22.52
CA LYS A 164 -35.66 -8.71 22.99
C LYS A 164 -35.38 -9.25 24.39
N ASN A 165 -35.92 -8.56 25.39
CA ASN A 165 -36.13 -9.00 26.76
C ASN A 165 -35.26 -10.19 27.19
N THR A 166 -34.10 -9.92 27.78
CA THR A 166 -33.41 -10.92 28.62
C THR A 166 -33.22 -10.46 30.06
N TRP A 167 -33.93 -9.42 30.49
CA TRP A 167 -33.97 -8.96 31.88
C TRP A 167 -35.34 -8.39 32.21
N GLU A 168 -36.35 -9.26 32.43
CA GLU A 168 -37.41 -8.90 33.37
C GLU A 168 -36.77 -8.92 34.76
N SER A 169 -36.52 -7.74 35.33
CA SER A 169 -36.36 -7.60 36.77
C SER A 169 -37.03 -6.32 37.21
N ASP A 170 -38.10 -6.48 37.98
CA ASP A 170 -38.82 -5.46 38.72
C ASP A 170 -37.84 -4.50 39.43
N SER A 171 -37.69 -3.29 38.89
CA SER A 171 -37.46 -2.08 39.68
C SER A 171 -37.54 -0.86 38.77
N GLU A 172 -38.54 -0.02 39.02
CA GLU A 172 -38.70 1.30 38.46
C GLU A 172 -37.42 2.13 38.62
N SER A 173 -36.81 2.57 37.50
CA SER A 173 -36.09 3.85 37.38
C SER A 173 -35.52 4.05 35.98
N ASP A 174 -36.16 4.93 35.20
CA ASP A 174 -35.71 5.86 34.14
C ASP A 174 -34.28 5.77 33.49
N ASN A 175 -33.64 4.62 33.38
CA ASN A 175 -32.27 4.51 32.81
C ASN A 175 -32.07 3.38 31.78
N GLU A 176 -33.14 2.75 31.28
CA GLU A 176 -33.04 1.62 30.35
C GLU A 176 -32.64 2.01 28.92
N LEU A 177 -33.03 3.20 28.44
CA LEU A 177 -32.63 3.70 27.11
C LEU A 177 -31.11 3.91 26.94
N GLY A 178 -30.35 4.05 28.04
CA GLY A 178 -28.90 4.28 28.00
C GLY A 178 -28.02 3.03 28.03
N LYS A 179 -28.57 1.84 28.33
CA LYS A 179 -27.80 0.59 28.42
C LYS A 179 -27.76 -0.16 27.10
N ASP A 180 -28.88 -0.18 26.36
CA ASP A 180 -28.97 -0.85 25.06
C ASP A 180 -28.05 -0.21 24.01
N SER A 181 -27.95 1.13 24.00
CA SER A 181 -27.06 1.85 23.07
C SER A 181 -25.57 1.53 23.27
N LYS A 182 -25.12 1.31 24.51
CA LYS A 182 -23.72 0.96 24.80
C LYS A 182 -23.33 -0.43 24.33
N VAL A 183 -24.24 -1.40 24.44
CA VAL A 183 -23.99 -2.78 23.98
C VAL A 183 -23.87 -2.78 22.44
N THR A 184 -24.78 -2.12 21.75
CA THR A 184 -24.73 -1.94 20.29
C THR A 184 -23.45 -1.22 19.84
N VAL A 185 -23.07 -0.12 20.50
CA VAL A 185 -21.83 0.62 20.18
C VAL A 185 -20.57 -0.23 20.40
N ASN A 186 -20.53 -1.04 21.47
CA ASN A 186 -19.39 -1.92 21.70
C ASN A 186 -19.33 -3.08 20.68
N ALA A 187 -20.48 -3.59 20.25
CA ALA A 187 -20.55 -4.60 19.19
C ALA A 187 -20.04 -4.04 17.86
N LEU A 188 -20.41 -2.80 17.52
CA LEU A 188 -19.86 -2.07 16.38
C LEU A 188 -18.35 -1.90 16.50
N ASN A 189 -17.84 -1.49 17.66
CA ASN A 189 -16.40 -1.35 17.86
C ASN A 189 -15.64 -2.69 17.76
N CYS A 190 -16.24 -3.83 18.12
CA CYS A 190 -15.67 -5.16 17.86
C CYS A 190 -15.56 -5.43 16.36
N CYS A 191 -16.63 -5.16 15.59
CA CYS A 191 -16.60 -5.26 14.13
C CYS A 191 -15.53 -4.34 13.51
N LEU A 192 -15.37 -3.12 14.03
CA LEU A 192 -14.31 -2.20 13.62
C LEU A 192 -12.92 -2.76 13.91
N ALA A 193 -12.69 -3.32 15.10
CA ALA A 193 -11.41 -3.95 15.46
C ALA A 193 -11.10 -5.15 14.54
N LEU A 194 -12.09 -6.01 14.26
CA LEU A 194 -11.94 -7.16 13.35
C LEU A 194 -11.55 -6.73 11.94
N SER A 195 -12.25 -5.71 11.42
CA SER A 195 -12.02 -5.20 10.07
C SER A 195 -10.63 -4.57 9.91
N LYS A 196 -10.14 -3.83 10.92
CA LYS A 196 -8.78 -3.26 10.93
C LYS A 196 -7.69 -4.33 10.91
N GLN A 197 -7.86 -5.40 11.69
CA GLN A 197 -6.83 -6.43 11.85
C GLN A 197 -6.82 -7.46 10.72
N CYS A 198 -8.00 -7.76 10.16
CA CYS A 198 -8.20 -8.83 9.18
C CYS A 198 -9.12 -8.39 8.02
N PRO A 199 -8.72 -7.37 7.24
CA PRO A 199 -9.59 -6.77 6.20
C PRO A 199 -10.04 -7.77 5.13
N LYS A 200 -9.17 -8.71 4.71
CA LYS A 200 -9.49 -9.72 3.70
C LYS A 200 -10.56 -10.73 4.13
N GLN A 201 -10.58 -11.12 5.41
CA GLN A 201 -11.59 -12.06 5.93
C GLN A 201 -12.93 -11.36 6.14
N MET A 202 -12.89 -10.10 6.61
CA MET A 202 -14.09 -9.27 6.68
C MET A 202 -14.75 -9.10 5.32
N GLN A 203 -13.96 -9.02 4.24
CA GLN A 203 -14.47 -8.93 2.88
C GLN A 203 -15.47 -10.03 2.51
N ALA A 204 -15.21 -11.28 2.91
CA ALA A 204 -16.09 -12.41 2.61
C ALA A 204 -17.43 -12.38 3.37
N HIS A 205 -17.53 -11.55 4.42
CA HIS A 205 -18.72 -11.44 5.25
C HIS A 205 -19.47 -10.12 5.07
N TRP A 206 -19.01 -9.22 4.20
CA TRP A 206 -19.64 -7.91 4.02
C TRP A 206 -21.09 -7.98 3.57
N VAL A 207 -21.46 -8.95 2.71
CA VAL A 207 -22.85 -9.15 2.28
C VAL A 207 -23.79 -9.32 3.49
N LYS A 208 -23.31 -9.90 4.59
CA LYS A 208 -24.10 -10.04 5.83
C LYS A 208 -24.37 -8.72 6.56
N PHE A 209 -23.70 -7.63 6.23
CA PHE A 209 -24.03 -6.28 6.70
C PHE A 209 -25.02 -5.57 5.75
N PHE A 210 -25.20 -6.07 4.54
CA PHE A 210 -26.11 -5.49 3.55
C PHE A 210 -27.46 -6.21 3.50
N ASP A 211 -27.49 -7.51 3.83
CA ASP A 211 -28.64 -8.38 3.66
C ASP A 211 -28.97 -9.20 4.94
N TYR A 212 -28.88 -8.56 6.11
CA TYR A 212 -29.14 -9.25 7.38
C TYR A 212 -30.64 -9.26 7.69
N LYS A 213 -31.33 -10.40 7.50
CA LYS A 213 -32.76 -10.57 7.82
C LYS A 213 -33.64 -9.44 7.22
N ASP A 214 -33.44 -9.15 5.94
CA ASP A 214 -34.12 -8.05 5.20
C ASP A 214 -33.91 -6.64 5.79
N LYS A 215 -32.97 -6.46 6.73
CA LYS A 215 -32.53 -5.15 7.22
C LYS A 215 -31.26 -4.76 6.48
N SER A 216 -31.38 -3.74 5.65
CA SER A 216 -30.24 -3.23 4.90
C SER A 216 -29.26 -2.48 5.80
N LEU A 217 -28.04 -2.25 5.32
CA LEU A 217 -27.07 -1.36 5.97
C LEU A 217 -27.68 0.03 6.26
N LEU A 218 -28.62 0.47 5.40
CA LEU A 218 -29.42 1.67 5.59
C LEU A 218 -30.27 1.61 6.87
N TYR A 219 -30.79 0.44 7.25
CA TYR A 219 -31.49 0.25 8.54
C TYR A 219 -30.57 0.54 9.74
N LEU A 220 -29.30 0.09 9.70
CA LEU A 220 -28.37 0.37 10.80
C LEU A 220 -27.98 1.84 10.87
N ILE A 221 -27.73 2.46 9.72
CA ILE A 221 -27.41 3.88 9.64
C ILE A 221 -28.63 4.70 10.10
N THR A 222 -29.85 4.31 9.72
CA THR A 222 -31.09 5.01 10.11
C THR A 222 -31.49 4.80 11.57
N THR A 223 -31.16 3.66 12.19
CA THR A 223 -31.54 3.35 13.58
C THR A 223 -30.45 3.65 14.61
N HIS A 224 -29.17 3.60 14.22
CA HIS A 224 -28.01 3.77 15.11
C HIS A 224 -26.89 4.58 14.44
N PRO A 225 -27.05 5.89 14.26
CA PRO A 225 -26.00 6.76 13.73
C PRO A 225 -24.86 6.84 14.74
N SER A 226 -23.83 6.01 14.57
CA SER A 226 -22.60 6.07 15.37
C SER A 226 -21.38 6.21 14.49
N ASP A 227 -20.42 7.00 14.95
CA ASP A 227 -19.12 7.18 14.27
C ASP A 227 -18.38 5.85 14.07
N ALA A 228 -18.65 4.84 14.92
CA ALA A 228 -18.11 3.50 14.79
C ALA A 228 -18.64 2.79 13.54
N LEU A 229 -19.96 2.81 13.32
CA LEU A 229 -20.58 2.25 12.11
C LEU A 229 -20.06 2.95 10.86
N LEU A 230 -19.95 4.28 10.92
CA LEU A 230 -19.41 5.08 9.84
C LEU A 230 -17.95 4.72 9.53
N ASN A 231 -17.09 4.59 10.53
CA ASN A 231 -15.68 4.20 10.35
C ASN A 231 -15.50 2.77 9.79
N ILE A 232 -16.40 1.83 10.15
CA ILE A 232 -16.41 0.47 9.59
C ILE A 232 -16.62 0.54 8.07
N LEU A 233 -17.53 1.41 7.63
CA LEU A 233 -17.87 1.63 6.22
C LEU A 233 -16.76 2.37 5.46
N ILE A 234 -16.23 3.44 6.05
CA ILE A 234 -15.22 4.32 5.42
C ILE A 234 -13.89 3.59 5.22
N LYS A 235 -13.38 2.93 6.28
CA LYS A 235 -11.97 2.50 6.29
C LYS A 235 -11.74 1.07 5.84
N ASN A 236 -12.75 0.19 5.93
CA ASN A 236 -12.53 -1.26 5.79
C ASN A 236 -13.56 -2.00 4.92
N ALA A 237 -14.64 -1.34 4.49
CA ALA A 237 -15.49 -1.88 3.44
C ALA A 237 -14.84 -1.55 2.09
N PRO A 238 -14.56 -2.52 1.21
CA PRO A 238 -14.35 -2.22 -0.19
C PRO A 238 -15.72 -1.81 -0.75
N ILE A 239 -16.05 -0.52 -0.61
CA ILE A 239 -17.26 0.12 -1.13
C ILE A 239 -17.47 -0.25 -2.61
N ARG A 240 -16.39 -0.60 -3.33
CA ARG A 240 -16.38 -1.16 -4.70
C ARG A 240 -17.27 -2.37 -4.96
N ASN A 241 -17.68 -3.09 -3.92
CA ASN A 241 -18.53 -4.28 -4.06
C ASN A 241 -19.99 -4.01 -3.66
N LEU A 242 -20.38 -2.75 -3.44
CA LEU A 242 -21.75 -2.36 -3.16
C LEU A 242 -22.60 -2.36 -4.43
N ASP A 243 -23.82 -2.91 -4.34
CA ASP A 243 -24.84 -2.73 -5.38
C ASP A 243 -25.21 -1.24 -5.48
N ARG A 244 -25.44 -0.74 -6.71
CA ARG A 244 -25.79 0.67 -6.98
C ARG A 244 -27.02 1.13 -6.22
N ASN A 245 -27.99 0.24 -5.97
CA ASN A 245 -29.19 0.59 -5.22
C ASN A 245 -28.85 1.00 -3.77
N TYR A 246 -27.88 0.34 -3.13
CA TYR A 246 -27.42 0.72 -1.79
C TYR A 246 -26.67 2.06 -1.78
N ILE A 247 -25.96 2.38 -2.86
CA ILE A 247 -25.27 3.67 -3.00
C ILE A 247 -26.28 4.82 -3.03
N ALA A 248 -27.34 4.70 -3.85
CA ALA A 248 -28.42 5.69 -3.94
C ALA A 248 -29.14 5.90 -2.59
N ASP A 249 -29.41 4.80 -1.87
CA ASP A 249 -30.02 4.84 -0.54
C ASP A 249 -29.15 5.57 0.50
N ILE A 250 -27.84 5.29 0.50
CA ILE A 250 -26.88 5.98 1.37
C ILE A 250 -26.87 7.48 1.06
N PHE A 251 -26.90 7.87 -0.22
CA PHE A 251 -27.00 9.28 -0.62
C PHE A 251 -28.28 9.95 -0.12
N ALA A 252 -29.43 9.31 -0.29
CA ALA A 252 -30.73 9.82 0.17
C ALA A 252 -30.79 10.01 1.69
N TYR A 253 -30.06 9.20 2.47
CA TYR A 253 -29.93 9.38 3.91
C TYR A 253 -28.95 10.50 4.28
N ILE A 254 -27.78 10.55 3.64
CA ILE A 254 -26.76 11.58 3.91
C ILE A 254 -27.32 12.98 3.70
N GLN A 255 -28.15 13.16 2.66
CA GLN A 255 -28.86 14.42 2.41
C GLN A 255 -29.81 14.84 3.54
N LYS A 256 -30.26 13.92 4.40
CA LYS A 256 -31.17 14.16 5.53
C LYS A 256 -30.43 14.32 6.86
N GLN A 257 -29.13 14.08 6.91
CA GLN A 257 -28.34 14.20 8.13
C GLN A 257 -27.77 15.60 8.33
N PRO A 258 -27.56 16.03 9.60
CA PRO A 258 -26.82 17.26 9.87
C PRO A 258 -25.42 17.18 9.27
N LEU A 259 -24.93 18.31 8.77
CA LEU A 259 -23.61 18.42 8.17
C LEU A 259 -22.55 18.07 9.23
N ASN A 260 -21.82 16.98 8.98
CA ASN A 260 -20.79 16.47 9.88
C ASN A 260 -19.58 15.99 9.04
N HIS A 261 -18.37 16.31 9.48
CA HIS A 261 -17.11 15.87 8.86
C HIS A 261 -17.04 14.33 8.66
N ALA A 262 -17.61 13.54 9.59
CA ALA A 262 -17.63 12.09 9.48
C ALA A 262 -18.38 11.61 8.22
N ILE A 263 -19.49 12.29 7.88
CA ILE A 263 -20.28 11.99 6.68
C ILE A 263 -19.49 12.30 5.41
N ILE A 264 -18.71 13.38 5.41
CA ILE A 264 -17.85 13.75 4.28
C ILE A 264 -16.77 12.69 4.03
N GLU A 265 -16.20 12.09 5.07
CA GLU A 265 -15.27 10.97 4.92
C GLU A 265 -15.91 9.75 4.23
N VAL A 266 -17.19 9.47 4.51
CA VAL A 266 -17.97 8.43 3.79
C VAL A 266 -18.13 8.81 2.33
N LEU A 267 -18.52 10.06 2.06
CA LEU A 267 -18.71 10.55 0.71
C LEU A 267 -17.42 10.48 -0.11
N GLY A 268 -16.26 10.77 0.49
CA GLY A 268 -14.97 10.63 -0.16
C GLY A 268 -14.67 9.18 -0.56
N SER A 269 -14.98 8.24 0.34
CA SER A 269 -14.78 6.82 0.07
C SER A 269 -15.77 6.28 -0.98
N LEU A 270 -17.00 6.80 -1.03
CA LEU A 270 -17.99 6.52 -2.07
C LEU A 270 -17.58 7.10 -3.43
N ALA A 271 -17.08 8.33 -3.45
CA ALA A 271 -16.63 9.00 -4.67
C ALA A 271 -15.51 8.23 -5.39
N GLU A 272 -14.62 7.53 -4.68
CA GLU A 272 -13.58 6.69 -5.31
C GLU A 272 -14.11 5.41 -5.99
N VAL A 273 -15.40 5.12 -5.82
CA VAL A 273 -16.04 3.88 -6.28
C VAL A 273 -17.06 4.12 -7.37
N VAL A 274 -17.81 5.22 -7.26
CA VAL A 274 -18.82 5.60 -8.25
C VAL A 274 -18.07 6.10 -9.48
N ASN A 275 -17.92 5.25 -10.51
CA ASN A 275 -17.16 5.60 -11.72
C ASN A 275 -18.03 6.17 -12.86
N GLU A 276 -19.37 6.17 -12.76
CA GLU A 276 -20.24 6.31 -13.94
C GLU A 276 -21.53 7.14 -13.77
N ALA A 277 -21.75 7.79 -12.62
CA ALA A 277 -23.04 8.43 -12.36
C ALA A 277 -22.86 9.92 -11.99
N ASP A 278 -23.18 10.78 -12.96
CA ASP A 278 -22.97 12.23 -12.90
C ASP A 278 -23.79 12.92 -11.80
N GLU A 279 -24.98 12.39 -11.48
CA GLU A 279 -25.91 12.98 -10.51
C GLU A 279 -25.42 12.81 -9.06
N GLU A 280 -24.82 11.68 -8.72
CA GLU A 280 -24.28 11.41 -7.38
C GLU A 280 -23.07 12.29 -7.08
N HIS A 281 -22.14 12.45 -8.03
CA HIS A 281 -21.00 13.35 -7.87
C HIS A 281 -21.43 14.81 -7.71
N GLU A 282 -22.49 15.22 -8.40
CA GLU A 282 -23.10 16.54 -8.22
C GLU A 282 -23.65 16.73 -6.82
N ALA A 283 -24.40 15.75 -6.31
CA ALA A 283 -24.97 15.79 -4.97
C ALA A 283 -23.87 15.84 -3.89
N ILE A 284 -22.80 15.05 -4.06
CA ILE A 284 -21.64 15.07 -3.18
C ILE A 284 -20.99 16.45 -3.15
N MET A 285 -20.73 17.04 -4.32
CA MET A 285 -20.07 18.34 -4.42
C MET A 285 -20.93 19.44 -3.79
N LYS A 286 -22.25 19.44 -4.05
CA LYS A 286 -23.20 20.37 -3.41
C LYS A 286 -23.19 20.24 -1.89
N TYR A 287 -23.16 19.02 -1.37
CA TYR A 287 -23.06 18.77 0.07
C TYR A 287 -21.76 19.32 0.64
N ALA A 288 -20.62 19.05 0.01
CA ALA A 288 -19.31 19.55 0.43
C ALA A 288 -19.25 21.09 0.48
N LEU A 289 -19.75 21.75 -0.56
CA LEU A 289 -19.83 23.21 -0.62
C LEU A 289 -20.73 23.80 0.46
N ASN A 290 -21.82 23.11 0.82
CA ASN A 290 -22.69 23.52 1.92
C ASN A 290 -22.01 23.36 3.29
N VAL A 291 -21.22 22.30 3.50
CA VAL A 291 -20.43 22.15 4.73
C VAL A 291 -19.47 23.33 4.90
N ILE A 292 -18.71 23.67 3.86
CA ILE A 292 -17.76 24.79 3.91
C ILE A 292 -18.49 26.09 4.27
N LYS A 293 -19.67 26.34 3.67
CA LYS A 293 -20.46 27.55 3.93
C LYS A 293 -20.99 27.62 5.36
N GLN A 294 -21.40 26.50 5.94
CA GLN A 294 -22.00 26.47 7.28
C GLN A 294 -20.98 26.35 8.42
N HIS A 295 -19.81 25.75 8.14
CA HIS A 295 -18.77 25.47 9.12
C HIS A 295 -17.44 26.13 8.71
N GLN A 296 -17.48 27.42 8.36
CA GLN A 296 -16.32 28.17 7.87
C GLN A 296 -15.14 28.20 8.85
N ASP A 297 -15.39 28.07 10.16
CA ASP A 297 -14.36 28.10 11.20
C ASP A 297 -13.93 26.71 11.69
N ASP A 298 -14.65 25.64 11.30
CA ASP A 298 -14.33 24.29 11.76
C ASP A 298 -13.22 23.64 10.90
N LYS A 299 -12.07 23.45 11.53
CA LYS A 299 -10.89 22.83 10.91
C LYS A 299 -11.16 21.39 10.47
N GLY A 300 -11.89 20.61 11.28
CA GLY A 300 -12.20 19.22 10.96
C GLY A 300 -13.03 19.11 9.69
N SER A 301 -14.05 19.95 9.55
CA SER A 301 -14.87 20.05 8.34
C SER A 301 -14.06 20.46 7.11
N LYS A 302 -13.18 21.46 7.22
CA LYS A 302 -12.30 21.86 6.10
C LYS A 302 -11.41 20.70 5.64
N ILE A 303 -10.74 20.01 6.56
CA ILE A 303 -9.88 18.86 6.24
C ILE A 303 -10.69 17.75 5.57
N ALA A 304 -11.86 17.41 6.11
CA ALA A 304 -12.70 16.37 5.52
C ALA A 304 -13.14 16.74 4.09
N VAL A 305 -13.49 18.00 3.84
CA VAL A 305 -13.85 18.46 2.49
C VAL A 305 -12.65 18.43 1.54
N LEU A 306 -11.46 18.84 1.99
CA LEU A 306 -10.23 18.73 1.19
C LEU A 306 -9.91 17.28 0.84
N ASP A 307 -10.06 16.34 1.79
CA ASP A 307 -9.90 14.91 1.53
C ASP A 307 -10.95 14.36 0.55
N LEU A 308 -12.20 14.84 0.63
CA LEU A 308 -13.23 14.52 -0.37
C LEU A 308 -12.86 15.06 -1.76
N ILE A 309 -12.38 16.29 -1.88
CA ILE A 309 -11.93 16.88 -3.15
C ILE A 309 -10.80 16.04 -3.75
N LYS A 310 -9.85 15.57 -2.92
CA LYS A 310 -8.80 14.64 -3.34
C LYS A 310 -9.40 13.35 -3.93
N SER A 311 -10.35 12.73 -3.24
CA SER A 311 -11.00 11.50 -3.72
C SER A 311 -11.79 11.71 -5.01
N LEU A 312 -12.57 12.80 -5.13
CA LEU A 312 -13.26 13.17 -6.36
C LEU A 312 -12.31 13.50 -7.50
N SER A 313 -11.15 14.09 -7.21
CA SER A 313 -10.13 14.37 -8.22
C SER A 313 -9.58 13.08 -8.84
N LYS A 314 -9.53 11.99 -8.08
CA LYS A 314 -9.06 10.69 -8.56
C LYS A 314 -10.08 9.97 -9.45
N SER A 315 -11.37 10.07 -9.14
CA SER A 315 -12.44 9.38 -9.89
C SER A 315 -13.10 10.24 -10.98
N SER A 316 -13.16 11.57 -10.80
CA SER A 316 -13.94 12.49 -11.62
C SER A 316 -13.37 13.92 -11.59
N CYS A 317 -12.10 14.06 -12.01
CA CYS A 317 -11.41 15.37 -12.04
C CYS A 317 -12.15 16.44 -12.87
N GLU A 318 -12.86 16.08 -13.93
CA GLU A 318 -13.64 17.02 -14.74
C GLU A 318 -14.71 17.74 -13.91
N TYR A 319 -15.29 17.03 -12.94
CA TYR A 319 -16.35 17.57 -12.08
C TYR A 319 -15.79 18.54 -11.04
N VAL A 320 -14.60 18.25 -10.51
CA VAL A 320 -13.84 19.18 -9.67
C VAL A 320 -13.51 20.45 -10.47
N TRP A 321 -13.11 20.31 -11.73
CA TRP A 321 -12.83 21.45 -12.60
C TRP A 321 -14.07 22.31 -12.90
N LYS A 322 -15.22 21.69 -13.21
CA LYS A 322 -16.51 22.41 -13.40
C LYS A 322 -16.87 23.30 -12.20
N ASN A 323 -16.47 22.90 -10.98
CA ASN A 323 -16.72 23.62 -9.74
C ASN A 323 -15.49 24.38 -9.21
N TRP A 324 -14.43 24.53 -10.01
CA TRP A 324 -13.13 25.03 -9.57
C TRP A 324 -13.20 26.43 -8.94
N LEU A 325 -14.02 27.34 -9.48
CA LEU A 325 -14.18 28.69 -8.93
C LEU A 325 -14.73 28.69 -7.49
N LEU A 326 -15.51 27.69 -7.11
CA LEU A 326 -16.05 27.55 -5.76
C LEU A 326 -15.09 26.83 -4.81
N ILE A 327 -14.23 25.95 -5.35
CA ILE A 327 -13.33 25.08 -4.59
C ILE A 327 -11.96 25.72 -4.38
N SER A 328 -11.45 26.42 -5.38
CA SER A 328 -10.10 26.99 -5.39
C SER A 328 -9.81 27.98 -4.25
N PRO A 329 -10.76 28.81 -3.77
CA PRO A 329 -10.51 29.64 -2.59
C PRO A 329 -10.16 28.80 -1.37
N LEU A 330 -10.93 27.74 -1.08
CA LEU A 330 -10.63 26.83 0.04
C LEU A 330 -9.25 26.19 -0.10
N LEU A 331 -8.91 25.69 -1.30
CA LEU A 331 -7.61 25.05 -1.54
C LEU A 331 -6.47 26.03 -1.30
N PHE A 332 -6.52 27.21 -1.91
CA PHE A 332 -5.42 28.17 -1.85
C PHE A 332 -5.32 28.88 -0.51
N GLU A 333 -6.43 29.31 0.11
CA GLU A 333 -6.41 29.91 1.45
C GLU A 333 -5.87 28.91 2.49
N SER A 334 -6.17 27.61 2.35
CA SER A 334 -5.66 26.58 3.25
C SER A 334 -4.13 26.40 3.21
N LEU A 335 -3.46 26.90 2.16
CA LEU A 335 -1.99 26.87 2.07
C LEU A 335 -1.32 27.89 3.00
N GLU A 336 -2.07 28.90 3.48
CA GLU A 336 -1.57 29.97 4.37
C GLU A 336 -1.92 29.72 5.84
N LEU A 337 -2.57 28.59 6.15
CA LEU A 337 -3.04 28.25 7.49
C LEU A 337 -2.04 27.31 8.21
N GLU A 338 -2.53 26.52 9.15
CA GLU A 338 -1.73 25.55 9.89
C GLU A 338 -1.43 24.27 9.09
N THR A 339 -0.35 23.60 9.45
CA THR A 339 0.19 22.44 8.73
C THR A 339 -0.84 21.34 8.38
N PRO A 340 -1.78 20.94 9.24
CA PRO A 340 -2.80 19.96 8.86
C PRO A 340 -3.63 20.36 7.64
N LEU A 341 -4.02 21.64 7.56
CA LEU A 341 -4.78 22.20 6.43
C LEU A 341 -3.90 22.34 5.19
N ILE A 342 -2.65 22.79 5.35
CA ILE A 342 -1.67 22.84 4.26
C ILE A 342 -1.50 21.45 3.63
N VAL A 343 -1.29 20.42 4.46
CA VAL A 343 -1.08 19.04 3.98
C VAL A 343 -2.33 18.50 3.30
N ALA A 344 -3.53 18.74 3.86
CA ALA A 344 -4.78 18.29 3.25
C ALA A 344 -5.02 18.98 1.88
N SER A 345 -4.77 20.29 1.81
CA SER A 345 -4.91 21.06 0.57
C SER A 345 -3.89 20.65 -0.49
N LEU A 346 -2.62 20.53 -0.12
CA LEU A 346 -1.57 20.07 -1.04
C LEU A 346 -1.85 18.68 -1.59
N LYS A 347 -2.34 17.74 -0.77
CA LYS A 347 -2.74 16.41 -1.27
C LYS A 347 -3.91 16.48 -2.26
N ALA A 348 -4.89 17.34 -2.01
CA ALA A 348 -6.01 17.54 -2.93
C ALA A 348 -5.53 18.15 -4.25
N LEU A 349 -4.68 19.18 -4.21
CA LEU A 349 -4.06 19.79 -5.38
C LEU A 349 -3.19 18.81 -6.17
N GLU A 350 -2.34 18.04 -5.49
CA GLU A 350 -1.44 17.06 -6.10
C GLU A 350 -2.22 15.97 -6.83
N GLN A 351 -3.25 15.41 -6.20
CA GLN A 351 -4.13 14.43 -6.83
C GLN A 351 -4.93 15.01 -8.00
N PHE A 352 -5.41 16.26 -7.88
CA PHE A 352 -6.10 16.95 -8.98
C PHE A 352 -5.19 17.13 -10.19
N CYS A 353 -3.98 17.66 -9.98
CA CYS A 353 -2.99 17.86 -11.04
C CYS A 353 -2.61 16.52 -11.70
N HIS A 354 -2.38 15.48 -10.89
CA HIS A 354 -2.07 14.15 -11.41
C HIS A 354 -3.17 13.61 -12.33
N SER A 355 -4.43 13.72 -11.92
CA SER A 355 -5.57 13.23 -12.70
C SER A 355 -5.89 14.11 -13.90
N SER A 356 -5.67 15.42 -13.83
CA SER A 356 -6.04 16.36 -14.89
C SER A 356 -4.99 16.45 -16.00
N ALA A 357 -3.70 16.26 -15.69
CA ALA A 357 -2.58 16.53 -16.61
C ALA A 357 -2.70 15.87 -17.99
N ASN A 358 -3.36 14.71 -18.10
CA ASN A 358 -3.57 13.99 -19.37
C ASN A 358 -5.04 13.91 -19.81
N ASN A 359 -5.97 14.38 -18.98
CA ASN A 359 -7.42 14.19 -19.21
C ASN A 359 -8.15 15.53 -19.43
N LEU A 360 -7.56 16.65 -19.03
CA LEU A 360 -8.17 17.97 -19.11
C LEU A 360 -7.20 18.98 -19.70
N GLU A 361 -7.70 19.85 -20.58
CA GLU A 361 -6.97 21.03 -21.05
C GLU A 361 -7.15 22.18 -20.05
N LEU A 362 -6.29 22.20 -19.02
CA LEU A 362 -6.30 23.29 -18.03
C LEU A 362 -5.59 24.54 -18.58
N PRO A 363 -6.13 25.75 -18.34
CA PRO A 363 -5.50 27.00 -18.78
C PRO A 363 -4.09 27.16 -18.20
N TYR A 364 -3.17 27.73 -18.98
CA TYR A 364 -1.80 28.04 -18.53
C TYR A 364 -1.77 28.83 -17.20
N GLN A 365 -2.67 29.82 -17.05
CA GLN A 365 -2.75 30.64 -15.84
C GLN A 365 -3.01 29.83 -14.57
N PHE A 366 -3.79 28.74 -14.64
CA PHE A 366 -4.02 27.87 -13.49
C PHE A 366 -2.71 27.31 -12.94
N TRP A 367 -1.81 26.88 -13.83
CA TRP A 367 -0.53 26.29 -13.45
C TRP A 367 0.42 27.34 -12.87
N ILE A 368 0.42 28.55 -13.41
CA ILE A 368 1.20 29.67 -12.87
C ILE A 368 0.72 30.03 -11.47
N ASP A 369 -0.59 30.20 -11.27
CA ASP A 369 -1.16 30.48 -9.95
C ASP A 369 -0.82 29.38 -8.94
N LEU A 370 -0.88 28.11 -9.36
CA LEU A 370 -0.51 26.96 -8.54
C LEU A 370 0.95 27.03 -8.09
N ILE A 371 1.87 27.32 -9.01
CA ILE A 371 3.30 27.42 -8.70
C ILE A 371 3.56 28.59 -7.77
N GLU A 372 3.03 29.77 -8.07
CA GLU A 372 3.26 30.97 -7.26
C GLU A 372 2.75 30.77 -5.82
N LYS A 373 1.54 30.24 -5.67
CA LYS A 373 0.93 30.01 -4.34
C LYS A 373 1.60 28.89 -3.55
N SER A 374 2.15 27.88 -4.22
CA SER A 374 2.88 26.79 -3.54
C SER A 374 4.36 27.08 -3.32
N SER A 375 4.93 28.08 -3.99
CA SER A 375 6.37 28.42 -3.93
C SER A 375 6.87 28.72 -2.52
N VAL A 376 6.05 29.35 -1.68
CA VAL A 376 6.38 29.68 -0.29
C VAL A 376 6.55 28.44 0.60
N LEU A 377 6.03 27.29 0.16
CA LEU A 377 6.02 26.04 0.93
C LEU A 377 7.26 25.17 0.71
N PHE A 378 8.17 25.55 -0.20
CA PHE A 378 9.39 24.78 -0.45
C PHE A 378 10.34 24.72 0.77
N ASN A 379 10.36 25.76 1.59
CA ASN A 379 11.22 25.79 2.78
C ASN A 379 10.45 25.52 4.08
N HIS A 380 9.30 24.84 4.01
CA HIS A 380 8.49 24.56 5.19
C HIS A 380 9.21 23.58 6.14
N GLU A 381 9.08 23.80 7.45
CA GLU A 381 9.71 22.96 8.49
C GLU A 381 9.32 21.46 8.41
N PHE A 382 8.07 21.13 8.04
CA PHE A 382 7.59 19.76 7.99
C PHE A 382 7.90 19.11 6.64
N TYR A 383 8.61 17.97 6.69
CA TYR A 383 8.99 17.20 5.50
C TYR A 383 7.79 16.80 4.63
N ALA A 384 6.62 16.56 5.24
CA ALA A 384 5.41 16.18 4.51
C ALA A 384 4.96 17.28 3.55
N VAL A 385 5.06 18.55 3.96
CA VAL A 385 4.75 19.70 3.11
C VAL A 385 5.75 19.78 1.96
N ARG A 386 7.05 19.77 2.27
CA ARG A 386 8.13 19.80 1.24
C ARG A 386 8.00 18.68 0.21
N THR A 387 7.68 17.47 0.68
CA THR A 387 7.47 16.28 -0.16
C THR A 387 6.35 16.50 -1.18
N ILE A 388 5.18 16.95 -0.73
CA ILE A 388 4.01 17.11 -1.60
C ILE A 388 4.21 18.32 -2.53
N THR A 389 4.75 19.43 -2.02
CA THR A 389 5.10 20.60 -2.84
C THR A 389 6.06 20.23 -3.97
N CYS A 390 7.08 19.42 -3.70
CA CYS A 390 7.99 18.91 -4.73
C CYS A 390 7.25 18.08 -5.78
N ALA A 391 6.43 17.13 -5.33
CA ALA A 391 5.70 16.21 -6.20
C ALA A 391 4.69 16.93 -7.10
N LEU A 392 4.07 18.01 -6.60
CA LEU A 392 3.15 18.86 -7.35
C LEU A 392 3.77 19.39 -8.64
N ILE A 393 5.04 19.81 -8.61
CA ILE A 393 5.78 20.28 -9.79
C ILE A 393 6.00 19.15 -10.81
N GLY A 394 6.11 17.90 -10.34
CA GLY A 394 6.27 16.73 -11.21
C GLY A 394 5.02 16.44 -12.06
N HIS A 395 3.87 17.04 -11.75
CA HIS A 395 2.63 16.88 -12.52
C HIS A 395 2.40 18.00 -13.55
N LEU A 396 3.34 18.94 -13.68
CA LEU A 396 3.24 19.98 -14.72
C LEU A 396 3.29 19.35 -16.12
N PRO A 397 2.32 19.65 -17.01
CA PRO A 397 2.38 19.22 -18.40
C PRO A 397 3.61 19.80 -19.12
N SER A 398 4.17 19.07 -20.08
CA SER A 398 5.34 19.52 -20.84
C SER A 398 5.12 20.86 -21.53
N SER A 399 3.91 21.14 -22.01
CA SER A 399 3.53 22.43 -22.63
C SER A 399 3.64 23.60 -21.65
N VAL A 400 3.27 23.40 -20.38
CA VAL A 400 3.40 24.42 -19.34
C VAL A 400 4.88 24.66 -19.02
N VAL A 401 5.66 23.60 -18.88
CA VAL A 401 7.11 23.71 -18.60
C VAL A 401 7.82 24.48 -19.73
N GLN A 402 7.41 24.27 -20.99
CA GLN A 402 7.95 25.00 -22.14
C GLN A 402 7.70 26.51 -22.08
N GLU A 403 6.54 26.92 -21.57
CA GLU A 403 6.13 28.33 -21.57
C GLU A 403 6.46 29.07 -20.27
N ILE A 404 6.76 28.36 -19.17
CA ILE A 404 7.08 28.96 -17.85
C ILE A 404 8.16 30.04 -17.94
N PRO A 405 8.03 31.20 -17.27
CA PRO A 405 9.07 32.23 -17.28
C PRO A 405 10.40 31.71 -16.72
N ASN A 406 11.53 32.02 -17.37
CA ASN A 406 12.85 31.50 -16.99
C ASN A 406 13.21 31.76 -15.52
N ARG A 407 12.82 32.93 -14.97
CA ARG A 407 13.03 33.24 -13.55
C ARG A 407 12.35 32.22 -12.63
N LEU A 408 11.12 31.84 -12.95
CA LEU A 408 10.35 30.88 -12.18
C LEU A 408 10.90 29.46 -12.37
N LEU A 409 11.31 29.11 -13.59
CA LEU A 409 11.96 27.84 -13.89
C LEU A 409 13.23 27.65 -13.07
N VAL A 410 14.13 28.63 -13.06
CA VAL A 410 15.38 28.58 -12.27
C VAL A 410 15.09 28.42 -10.79
N PHE A 411 14.10 29.13 -10.25
CA PHE A 411 13.67 28.96 -8.87
C PHE A 411 13.20 27.52 -8.58
N LEU A 412 12.34 26.97 -9.44
CA LEU A 412 11.83 25.60 -9.27
C LEU A 412 12.95 24.56 -9.34
N LEU A 413 13.81 24.64 -10.35
CA LEU A 413 14.92 23.71 -10.53
C LEU A 413 15.91 23.76 -9.37
N SER A 414 16.27 24.97 -8.92
CA SER A 414 17.15 25.15 -7.75
C SER A 414 16.52 24.58 -6.48
N SER A 415 15.21 24.79 -6.29
CA SER A 415 14.49 24.28 -5.13
C SER A 415 14.41 22.75 -5.15
N ILE A 416 14.10 22.15 -6.30
CA ILE A 416 14.09 20.68 -6.48
C ILE A 416 15.49 20.11 -6.22
N LEU A 417 16.53 20.69 -6.81
CA LEU A 417 17.92 20.23 -6.62
C LEU A 417 18.34 20.30 -5.15
N SER A 418 17.91 21.32 -4.40
CA SER A 418 18.20 21.43 -2.97
C SER A 418 17.67 20.25 -2.15
N TYR A 419 16.54 19.66 -2.55
CA TYR A 419 15.93 18.50 -1.90
C TYR A 419 16.68 17.19 -2.13
N SER A 420 17.68 17.15 -3.01
CA SER A 420 18.56 15.98 -3.13
C SER A 420 19.34 15.69 -1.85
N GLU A 421 19.55 16.71 -1.02
CA GLU A 421 20.29 16.60 0.25
C GLU A 421 19.38 16.75 1.48
N ASP A 422 18.05 16.71 1.31
CA ASP A 422 17.10 16.84 2.44
C ASP A 422 17.29 15.69 3.44
N ASP A 423 17.17 15.98 4.74
CA ASP A 423 17.33 14.98 5.80
C ASP A 423 16.33 13.82 5.68
N HIS A 424 15.12 14.10 5.17
CA HIS A 424 14.05 13.12 5.13
C HIS A 424 13.97 12.36 3.79
N PRO A 425 13.98 11.02 3.79
CA PRO A 425 14.02 10.24 2.56
C PRO A 425 12.80 10.44 1.64
N GLU A 426 11.63 10.76 2.18
CA GLU A 426 10.42 11.05 1.42
C GLU A 426 10.58 12.29 0.54
N VAL A 427 11.29 13.32 1.02
CA VAL A 427 11.57 14.54 0.26
C VAL A 427 12.57 14.23 -0.85
N ARG A 428 13.65 13.51 -0.54
CA ARG A 428 14.63 13.05 -1.55
C ARG A 428 13.99 12.17 -2.63
N ALA A 429 13.06 11.30 -2.25
CA ALA A 429 12.33 10.45 -3.19
C ALA A 429 11.37 11.26 -4.08
N ALA A 430 10.73 12.30 -3.54
CA ALA A 430 9.91 13.23 -4.31
C ALA A 430 10.78 14.04 -5.30
N CYS A 431 11.95 14.52 -4.87
CA CYS A 431 12.94 15.16 -5.73
C CYS A 431 13.27 14.28 -6.95
N CYS A 432 13.67 13.02 -6.74
CA CYS A 432 13.91 12.08 -7.84
C CYS A 432 12.69 11.94 -8.77
N GLY A 433 11.50 11.79 -8.18
CA GLY A 433 10.26 11.65 -8.95
C GLY A 433 9.97 12.87 -9.82
N THR A 434 10.14 14.07 -9.27
CA THR A 434 9.94 15.34 -9.98
C THR A 434 10.96 15.51 -11.11
N ILE A 435 12.25 15.28 -10.85
CA ILE A 435 13.31 15.31 -11.88
C ILE A 435 12.93 14.39 -13.04
N GLY A 436 12.61 13.12 -12.74
CA GLY A 436 12.26 12.15 -13.77
C GLY A 436 11.01 12.49 -14.58
N ALA A 437 10.08 13.28 -14.02
CA ALA A 437 8.87 13.69 -14.71
C ALA A 437 9.10 14.90 -15.64
N ILE A 438 9.86 15.90 -15.18
CA ILE A 438 10.06 17.15 -15.93
C ILE A 438 11.15 17.06 -17.00
N VAL A 439 12.07 16.10 -16.88
CA VAL A 439 13.24 16.00 -17.77
C VAL A 439 12.87 15.88 -19.25
N SER A 440 11.71 15.28 -19.55
CA SER A 440 11.21 15.09 -20.92
C SER A 440 10.70 16.38 -21.60
N SER A 441 10.62 17.52 -20.88
CA SER A 441 10.23 18.80 -21.49
C SER A 441 11.36 19.44 -22.29
N SER A 442 11.05 20.02 -23.45
CA SER A 442 12.07 20.60 -24.33
C SER A 442 12.89 21.71 -23.75
N LYS A 443 12.25 22.54 -22.93
CA LYS A 443 12.93 23.62 -22.26
C LYS A 443 13.97 23.14 -21.25
N ILE A 444 13.73 21.97 -20.63
CA ILE A 444 14.69 21.37 -19.69
C ILE A 444 15.83 20.72 -20.47
N TYR A 445 15.50 19.96 -21.52
CA TYR A 445 16.54 19.25 -22.25
C TYR A 445 17.49 20.18 -23.01
N GLU A 446 17.10 21.42 -23.30
CA GLU A 446 17.95 22.42 -23.98
C GLU A 446 19.07 23.00 -23.09
N ASP A 447 18.96 22.88 -21.75
CA ASP A 447 19.98 23.35 -20.81
C ASP A 447 20.83 22.18 -20.29
N ILE A 448 21.96 21.95 -20.96
CA ILE A 448 22.90 20.87 -20.63
C ILE A 448 23.35 20.93 -19.17
N SER A 449 23.59 22.13 -18.64
CA SER A 449 24.07 22.31 -17.26
C SER A 449 23.08 21.74 -16.24
N ILE A 450 21.78 21.92 -16.49
CA ILE A 450 20.72 21.36 -15.62
C ILE A 450 20.65 19.84 -15.76
N LEU A 451 20.82 19.29 -16.97
CA LEU A 451 20.87 17.85 -17.17
C LEU A 451 22.08 17.21 -16.47
N GLU A 452 23.22 17.91 -16.45
CA GLU A 452 24.42 17.52 -15.72
C GLU A 452 24.15 17.47 -14.22
N ASP A 453 23.59 18.55 -13.65
CA ASP A 453 23.22 18.63 -12.23
C ASP A 453 22.25 17.50 -11.84
N PHE A 454 21.24 17.21 -12.68
CA PHE A 454 20.34 16.08 -12.48
C PHE A 454 21.06 14.75 -12.50
N GLY A 455 21.95 14.53 -13.47
CA GLY A 455 22.76 13.32 -13.57
C GLY A 455 23.58 13.08 -12.31
N GLU A 456 24.33 14.09 -11.86
CA GLU A 456 25.17 14.01 -10.66
C GLU A 456 24.36 13.70 -9.39
N LYS A 457 23.22 14.39 -9.20
CA LYS A 457 22.36 14.14 -8.03
C LYS A 457 21.72 12.76 -8.08
N LEU A 458 21.26 12.31 -9.24
CA LEU A 458 20.65 10.98 -9.39
C LEU A 458 21.66 9.85 -9.18
N VAL A 459 22.93 10.02 -9.59
CA VAL A 459 24.02 9.08 -9.28
C VAL A 459 24.13 8.89 -7.78
N LYS A 460 24.19 9.98 -6.99
CA LYS A 460 24.26 9.92 -5.53
C LYS A 460 23.01 9.29 -4.91
N LEU A 461 21.82 9.73 -5.31
CA LEU A 461 20.54 9.27 -4.77
C LEU A 461 20.23 7.80 -5.12
N SER A 462 20.78 7.27 -6.21
CA SER A 462 20.65 5.86 -6.56
C SER A 462 21.34 4.92 -5.55
N GLN A 463 22.22 5.46 -4.71
CA GLN A 463 22.95 4.73 -3.67
C GLN A 463 22.45 5.09 -2.26
N ASP A 464 21.32 5.80 -2.14
CA ASP A 464 20.77 6.24 -0.86
C ASP A 464 20.45 5.07 0.09
N SER A 465 20.63 5.29 1.39
CA SER A 465 20.25 4.34 2.44
C SER A 465 18.78 3.86 2.34
N SER A 466 17.86 4.73 1.92
CA SER A 466 16.44 4.47 1.77
C SER A 466 16.10 3.78 0.45
N LEU A 467 15.48 2.60 0.56
CA LEU A 467 14.97 1.86 -0.60
C LEU A 467 14.02 2.69 -1.48
N LYS A 468 13.17 3.53 -0.88
CA LYS A 468 12.22 4.37 -1.63
C LYS A 468 12.93 5.38 -2.52
N VAL A 469 14.02 5.98 -2.03
CA VAL A 469 14.83 6.95 -2.77
C VAL A 469 15.51 6.25 -3.94
N ARG A 470 16.17 5.11 -3.70
CA ARG A 470 16.83 4.34 -4.77
C ARG A 470 15.87 3.91 -5.87
N ILE A 471 14.65 3.47 -5.52
CA ILE A 471 13.61 3.12 -6.51
C ILE A 471 13.30 4.33 -7.41
N ARG A 472 13.05 5.50 -6.82
CA ARG A 472 12.71 6.72 -7.57
C ARG A 472 13.89 7.26 -8.37
N ALA A 473 15.10 7.21 -7.83
CA ALA A 473 16.32 7.62 -8.51
C ALA A 473 16.56 6.76 -9.75
N CYS A 474 16.54 5.43 -9.64
CA CYS A 474 16.73 4.55 -10.79
C CYS A 474 15.64 4.68 -11.85
N TRP A 475 14.40 5.01 -11.46
CA TRP A 475 13.34 5.34 -12.43
C TRP A 475 13.66 6.64 -13.18
N ALA A 476 14.04 7.70 -12.46
CA ALA A 476 14.38 9.00 -13.03
C ALA A 476 15.61 8.96 -13.94
N ILE A 477 16.65 8.18 -13.57
CA ILE A 477 17.82 7.96 -14.42
C ILE A 477 17.39 7.46 -15.80
N GLY A 478 16.51 6.46 -15.85
CA GLY A 478 16.05 5.92 -17.12
C GLY A 478 15.32 6.95 -17.99
N ASN A 479 14.62 7.92 -17.41
CA ASN A 479 13.97 9.01 -18.17
C ASN A 479 14.98 10.08 -18.60
N LEU A 480 15.97 10.39 -17.76
CA LEU A 480 17.04 11.33 -18.09
C LEU A 480 17.84 10.84 -19.31
N VAL A 481 18.19 9.55 -19.34
CA VAL A 481 19.01 8.99 -20.42
C VAL A 481 18.22 8.76 -21.71
N GLU A 482 16.89 8.70 -21.70
CA GLU A 482 16.12 8.69 -22.96
C GLU A 482 16.41 9.91 -23.84
N LEU A 483 16.98 10.98 -23.26
CA LEU A 483 17.32 12.25 -23.91
C LEU A 483 18.83 12.38 -24.24
N GLN A 484 19.54 11.26 -24.25
CA GLN A 484 20.99 11.03 -24.36
C GLN A 484 21.91 11.98 -25.11
N SER A 485 21.45 12.69 -26.15
CA SER A 485 22.35 13.33 -27.13
C SER A 485 23.13 14.50 -26.55
N GLN A 486 22.84 14.89 -25.30
CA GLN A 486 23.30 16.12 -24.69
C GLN A 486 24.08 15.92 -23.39
N LEU A 487 24.11 14.70 -22.82
CA LEU A 487 24.81 14.45 -21.55
C LEU A 487 26.31 14.23 -21.77
N PRO A 488 27.18 14.75 -20.89
CA PRO A 488 28.60 14.45 -20.92
C PRO A 488 28.89 12.96 -20.77
N LYS A 489 29.94 12.51 -21.46
CA LYS A 489 30.41 11.13 -21.44
C LYS A 489 30.76 10.63 -20.03
N GLU A 490 31.26 11.52 -19.18
CA GLU A 490 31.59 11.25 -17.78
C GLU A 490 30.34 10.88 -16.97
N ILE A 491 29.27 11.66 -17.12
CA ILE A 491 28.00 11.40 -16.44
C ILE A 491 27.36 10.12 -16.98
N ILE A 492 27.38 9.90 -18.30
CA ILE A 492 26.90 8.65 -18.92
C ILE A 492 27.63 7.43 -18.32
N ALA A 493 28.95 7.51 -18.13
CA ALA A 493 29.72 6.43 -17.52
C ALA A 493 29.35 6.19 -16.04
N ASP A 494 29.07 7.24 -15.27
CA ASP A 494 28.63 7.12 -13.88
C ASP A 494 27.21 6.55 -13.77
N LEU A 495 26.30 7.00 -14.63
CA LEU A 495 24.95 6.45 -14.75
C LEU A 495 24.98 4.95 -15.10
N PHE A 496 25.95 4.52 -15.93
CA PHE A 496 26.16 3.11 -16.24
C PHE A 496 26.58 2.31 -15.01
N ARG A 497 27.59 2.79 -14.27
CA ARG A 497 28.09 2.16 -13.04
C ARG A 497 26.99 1.98 -12.00
N VAL A 498 26.22 3.04 -11.73
CA VAL A 498 25.14 2.95 -10.74
C VAL A 498 23.97 2.09 -11.21
N SER A 499 23.71 2.02 -12.52
CA SER A 499 22.70 1.12 -13.08
C SER A 499 23.10 -0.36 -12.94
N ILE A 500 24.39 -0.70 -13.08
CA ILE A 500 24.92 -2.05 -12.77
C ILE A 500 24.71 -2.36 -11.27
N SER A 501 25.06 -1.42 -10.39
CA SER A 501 24.86 -1.60 -8.95
C SER A 501 23.39 -1.81 -8.61
N GLY A 502 22.50 -0.96 -9.13
CA GLY A 502 21.05 -1.05 -8.93
C GLY A 502 20.44 -2.35 -9.50
N ALA A 503 21.00 -2.91 -10.57
CA ALA A 503 20.57 -4.19 -11.12
C ALA A 503 20.84 -5.38 -10.15
N ASN A 504 21.78 -5.22 -9.22
CA ASN A 504 22.08 -6.19 -8.17
C ASN A 504 21.40 -5.87 -6.82
N ASP A 505 20.63 -4.79 -6.74
CA ASP A 505 19.90 -4.36 -5.54
C ASP A 505 18.56 -5.12 -5.37
N HIS A 506 17.74 -4.65 -4.43
CA HIS A 506 16.38 -5.07 -4.17
C HIS A 506 15.52 -5.11 -5.44
N GLU A 507 14.62 -6.08 -5.55
CA GLU A 507 13.82 -6.35 -6.75
C GLU A 507 13.09 -5.13 -7.35
N LYS A 508 12.63 -4.22 -6.49
CA LYS A 508 11.96 -2.96 -6.86
C LYS A 508 12.91 -1.95 -7.53
N VAL A 509 14.16 -1.89 -7.08
CA VAL A 509 15.21 -1.04 -7.70
C VAL A 509 15.68 -1.69 -9.00
N ARG A 510 15.98 -2.99 -8.92
CA ARG A 510 16.49 -3.79 -10.03
C ARG A 510 15.71 -3.63 -11.32
N THR A 511 14.39 -3.64 -11.25
CA THR A 511 13.54 -3.54 -12.45
C THR A 511 13.76 -2.22 -13.19
N HIS A 512 13.90 -1.10 -12.47
CA HIS A 512 14.21 0.20 -13.04
C HIS A 512 15.68 0.31 -13.45
N ALA A 513 16.59 -0.18 -12.63
CA ALA A 513 18.03 -0.13 -12.90
C ALA A 513 18.43 -0.92 -14.14
N ILE A 514 17.83 -2.10 -14.38
CA ILE A 514 18.05 -2.86 -15.62
C ILE A 514 17.60 -2.04 -16.84
N ARG A 515 16.40 -1.43 -16.81
CA ARG A 515 15.93 -0.56 -17.91
C ARG A 515 16.93 0.56 -18.18
N SER A 516 17.33 1.27 -17.13
CA SER A 516 18.29 2.37 -17.19
C SER A 516 19.65 1.89 -17.73
N LEU A 517 20.14 0.73 -17.30
CA LEU A 517 21.39 0.13 -17.77
C LEU A 517 21.39 -0.08 -19.29
N GLY A 518 20.30 -0.64 -19.81
CA GLY A 518 20.11 -0.83 -21.24
C GLY A 518 20.07 0.48 -22.02
N LEU A 519 19.33 1.48 -21.52
CA LEU A 519 19.24 2.78 -22.17
C LEU A 519 20.59 3.49 -22.17
N VAL A 520 21.25 3.61 -21.01
CA VAL A 520 22.60 4.17 -20.88
C VAL A 520 23.59 3.51 -21.85
N ALA A 521 23.55 2.18 -21.95
CA ALA A 521 24.45 1.43 -22.84
C ALA A 521 24.28 1.80 -24.31
N LEU A 522 23.08 2.19 -24.76
CA LEU A 522 22.83 2.63 -26.14
C LEU A 522 23.66 3.87 -26.50
N HIS A 523 24.11 4.62 -25.50
CA HIS A 523 24.79 5.91 -25.65
C HIS A 523 26.31 5.77 -25.55
N PHE A 524 26.79 4.55 -25.37
CA PHE A 524 28.21 4.25 -25.37
C PHE A 524 28.69 4.16 -26.81
N ASP A 525 29.68 4.98 -27.15
CA ASP A 525 30.47 4.81 -28.35
C ASP A 525 31.66 3.86 -28.09
N GLN A 526 32.41 3.58 -29.16
CA GLN A 526 33.58 2.70 -29.09
C GLN A 526 34.60 3.15 -28.04
N GLN A 527 34.81 4.46 -27.87
CA GLN A 527 35.76 5.00 -26.89
C GLN A 527 35.28 4.78 -25.45
N LEU A 528 33.99 5.01 -25.18
CA LEU A 528 33.39 4.77 -23.88
C LEU A 528 33.41 3.28 -23.52
N TRP A 529 33.11 2.40 -24.48
CA TRP A 529 33.22 0.95 -24.28
C TRP A 529 34.65 0.52 -23.98
N GLN A 530 35.65 1.08 -24.67
CA GLN A 530 37.06 0.81 -24.35
C GLN A 530 37.41 1.25 -22.93
N LYS A 531 37.02 2.48 -22.54
CA LYS A 531 37.23 3.03 -21.20
C LYS A 531 36.53 2.23 -20.11
N CYS A 532 35.37 1.65 -20.42
CA CYS A 532 34.52 0.90 -19.49
C CYS A 532 34.49 -0.61 -19.77
N SER A 533 35.49 -1.16 -20.44
CA SER A 533 35.50 -2.55 -20.91
C SER A 533 35.31 -3.57 -19.77
N SER A 534 35.87 -3.30 -18.59
CA SER A 534 35.71 -4.14 -17.39
C SER A 534 34.30 -4.14 -16.81
N LEU A 535 33.47 -3.16 -17.17
CA LEU A 535 32.07 -3.03 -16.72
C LEU A 535 31.10 -3.76 -17.65
N ALA A 536 31.46 -4.01 -18.91
CA ALA A 536 30.58 -4.68 -19.86
C ALA A 536 30.17 -6.09 -19.39
N GLY A 537 31.12 -6.89 -18.92
CA GLY A 537 30.83 -8.22 -18.35
C GLY A 537 29.94 -8.14 -17.12
N GLN A 538 30.17 -7.18 -16.21
CA GLN A 538 29.34 -7.00 -15.02
C GLN A 538 27.91 -6.59 -15.36
N ALA A 539 27.75 -5.72 -16.38
CA ALA A 539 26.45 -5.31 -16.88
C ALA A 539 25.68 -6.52 -17.44
N VAL A 540 26.34 -7.32 -18.28
CA VAL A 540 25.76 -8.54 -18.85
C VAL A 540 25.37 -9.52 -17.75
N ASP A 541 26.28 -9.83 -16.81
CA ASP A 541 26.01 -10.74 -15.69
C ASP A 541 24.80 -10.30 -14.86
N SER A 542 24.65 -9.00 -14.63
CA SER A 542 23.54 -8.43 -13.85
C SER A 542 22.20 -8.62 -14.56
N VAL A 543 22.19 -8.50 -15.89
CA VAL A 543 21.01 -8.64 -16.73
C VAL A 543 20.63 -10.12 -16.92
N LEU A 544 21.61 -11.00 -17.18
CA LEU A 544 21.37 -12.44 -17.41
C LEU A 544 20.83 -13.16 -16.17
N LYS A 545 21.13 -12.69 -14.95
CA LYS A 545 20.54 -13.24 -13.71
C LYS A 545 19.02 -13.02 -13.59
N ASN A 546 18.43 -12.13 -14.39
CA ASN A 546 17.05 -11.68 -14.24
C ASN A 546 16.32 -11.57 -15.58
N ILE A 547 16.23 -12.66 -16.33
CA ILE A 547 15.61 -12.71 -17.68
C ILE A 547 14.11 -12.42 -17.60
N ARG A 548 13.79 -11.14 -17.71
CA ARG A 548 12.45 -10.55 -17.83
C ARG A 548 12.44 -9.63 -19.04
N TRP A 549 11.27 -9.05 -19.34
CA TRP A 549 11.11 -8.12 -20.45
C TRP A 549 12.16 -7.00 -20.48
N ASN A 550 12.43 -6.35 -19.34
CA ASN A 550 13.46 -5.29 -19.24
C ASN A 550 14.88 -5.80 -19.52
N ALA A 551 15.19 -7.05 -19.15
CA ALA A 551 16.51 -7.63 -19.36
C ALA A 551 16.79 -7.87 -20.86
N CYS A 552 15.84 -8.46 -21.58
CA CYS A 552 15.94 -8.64 -23.03
C CYS A 552 16.07 -7.29 -23.75
N HIS A 553 15.29 -6.28 -23.35
CA HIS A 553 15.44 -4.91 -23.89
C HIS A 553 16.82 -4.32 -23.62
N SER A 554 17.39 -4.58 -22.43
CA SER A 554 18.72 -4.05 -22.09
C SER A 554 19.82 -4.69 -22.92
N ILE A 555 19.75 -6.01 -23.12
CA ILE A 555 20.67 -6.73 -24.01
C ILE A 555 20.53 -6.20 -25.44
N LYS A 556 19.30 -6.03 -25.94
CA LYS A 556 19.06 -5.44 -27.26
C LYS A 556 19.78 -4.10 -27.43
N ASN A 557 19.65 -3.21 -26.45
CA ASN A 557 20.26 -1.89 -26.52
C ASN A 557 21.80 -1.97 -26.44
N MET A 558 22.37 -2.84 -25.61
CA MET A 558 23.81 -3.07 -25.57
C MET A 558 24.33 -3.55 -26.94
N LEU A 559 23.67 -4.54 -27.53
CA LEU A 559 23.98 -5.06 -28.88
C LEU A 559 23.70 -4.05 -30.00
N SER A 560 22.92 -3.00 -29.73
CA SER A 560 22.65 -1.90 -30.67
C SER A 560 23.73 -0.80 -30.60
N SER A 561 24.49 -0.72 -29.50
CA SER A 561 25.45 0.37 -29.28
C SER A 561 26.73 0.18 -30.08
N ASP A 562 27.33 1.24 -30.59
CA ASP A 562 28.53 1.13 -31.42
C ASP A 562 29.75 0.75 -30.57
N GLY A 563 30.39 -0.38 -30.89
CA GLY A 563 31.61 -0.82 -30.22
C GLY A 563 31.40 -1.60 -28.92
N PHE A 564 30.18 -2.07 -28.64
CA PHE A 564 29.95 -3.02 -27.54
C PHE A 564 30.82 -4.28 -27.74
N PRO A 565 31.54 -4.73 -26.70
CA PRO A 565 32.37 -5.92 -26.82
C PRO A 565 31.51 -7.19 -26.90
N ILE A 566 31.47 -7.81 -28.08
CA ILE A 566 30.78 -9.08 -28.37
C ILE A 566 31.59 -9.87 -29.40
N GLY A 567 31.44 -11.19 -29.42
CA GLY A 567 32.08 -12.07 -30.41
C GLY A 567 33.16 -12.98 -29.82
N SER A 568 34.03 -13.49 -30.69
CA SER A 568 35.05 -14.50 -30.33
C SER A 568 36.08 -13.94 -29.34
N GLY A 569 36.36 -14.69 -28.28
CA GLY A 569 37.28 -14.28 -27.21
C GLY A 569 36.63 -13.47 -26.08
N ILE A 570 35.35 -13.12 -26.19
CA ILE A 570 34.58 -12.48 -25.12
C ILE A 570 33.76 -13.55 -24.38
N ASN A 571 33.98 -13.66 -23.07
CA ASN A 571 33.51 -14.78 -22.23
C ASN A 571 31.97 -14.85 -22.03
N TYR A 572 31.25 -13.75 -22.23
CA TYR A 572 29.79 -13.70 -22.05
C TYR A 572 29.00 -13.78 -23.36
N SER A 573 29.64 -13.76 -24.53
CA SER A 573 28.98 -13.77 -25.84
C SER A 573 28.01 -14.95 -25.98
N ASP A 574 28.49 -16.18 -25.77
CA ASP A 574 27.68 -17.39 -25.92
C ASP A 574 26.53 -17.45 -24.91
N SER A 575 26.77 -16.93 -23.69
CA SER A 575 25.76 -16.88 -22.64
C SER A 575 24.60 -15.96 -23.00
N ILE A 576 24.87 -14.81 -23.64
CA ILE A 576 23.84 -13.90 -24.14
C ILE A 576 22.95 -14.61 -25.17
N TYR A 577 23.56 -15.21 -26.20
CA TYR A 577 22.81 -15.87 -27.27
C TYR A 577 21.98 -17.04 -26.75
N LYS A 578 22.58 -17.89 -25.92
CA LYS A 578 21.90 -19.03 -25.31
C LYS A 578 20.66 -18.59 -24.54
N VAL A 579 20.81 -17.61 -23.64
CA VAL A 579 19.71 -17.09 -22.81
C VAL A 579 18.60 -16.46 -23.65
N LEU A 580 18.95 -15.71 -24.70
CA LEU A 580 17.95 -15.11 -25.57
C LEU A 580 17.20 -16.16 -26.40
N CYS A 581 17.89 -17.19 -26.88
CA CYS A 581 17.26 -18.33 -27.57
C CYS A 581 16.29 -19.07 -26.65
N GLU A 582 16.71 -19.43 -25.44
CA GLU A 582 15.87 -20.06 -24.41
C GLU A 582 14.64 -19.18 -24.10
N ALA A 583 14.83 -17.87 -23.93
CA ALA A 583 13.73 -16.93 -23.65
C ALA A 583 12.73 -16.82 -24.83
N ALA A 584 13.20 -16.87 -26.07
CA ALA A 584 12.35 -16.83 -27.26
C ALA A 584 11.55 -18.12 -27.46
N GLU A 585 12.14 -19.27 -27.13
CA GLU A 585 11.51 -20.59 -27.31
C GLU A 585 10.60 -20.98 -26.14
N GLU A 586 11.04 -20.78 -24.90
CA GLU A 586 10.44 -21.42 -23.72
C GLU A 586 9.57 -20.49 -22.86
N SER A 587 9.73 -19.16 -22.96
CA SER A 587 8.98 -18.23 -22.09
C SER A 587 7.46 -18.31 -22.31
N MET A 588 6.70 -18.47 -21.23
CA MET A 588 5.23 -18.38 -21.32
C MET A 588 4.72 -16.95 -21.57
N ASN A 589 5.56 -15.94 -21.32
CA ASN A 589 5.20 -14.54 -21.48
C ASN A 589 5.59 -14.02 -22.87
N PHE A 590 4.59 -13.67 -23.69
CA PHE A 590 4.79 -13.15 -25.04
C PHE A 590 5.60 -11.86 -25.09
N LYS A 591 5.54 -10.98 -24.08
CA LYS A 591 6.38 -9.77 -24.06
C LYS A 591 7.87 -10.12 -23.97
N VAL A 592 8.21 -11.12 -23.15
CA VAL A 592 9.59 -11.60 -23.03
C VAL A 592 10.03 -12.24 -24.34
N LYS A 593 9.19 -13.08 -24.97
CA LYS A 593 9.49 -13.67 -26.28
C LYS A 593 9.74 -12.61 -27.35
N ILE A 594 8.87 -11.61 -27.46
CA ILE A 594 9.01 -10.47 -28.39
C ILE A 594 10.34 -9.75 -28.15
N ALA A 595 10.64 -9.39 -26.90
CA ALA A 595 11.87 -8.68 -26.58
C ALA A 595 13.12 -9.51 -26.84
N ALA A 596 13.07 -10.83 -26.60
CA ALA A 596 14.18 -11.74 -26.89
C ALA A 596 14.44 -11.85 -28.39
N ILE A 597 13.41 -12.04 -29.21
CA ILE A 597 13.52 -12.05 -30.68
C ILE A 597 14.09 -10.72 -31.18
N ASN A 598 13.56 -9.59 -30.71
CA ASN A 598 14.06 -8.27 -31.09
C ASN A 598 15.53 -8.04 -30.70
N ALA A 599 16.00 -8.63 -29.60
CA ALA A 599 17.40 -8.58 -29.20
C ALA A 599 18.27 -9.43 -30.14
N LEU A 600 17.85 -10.66 -30.43
CA LEU A 600 18.54 -11.58 -31.34
C LEU A 600 18.75 -10.96 -32.73
N SER A 601 17.73 -10.26 -33.25
CA SER A 601 17.76 -9.65 -34.58
C SER A 601 18.74 -8.48 -34.71
N VAL A 602 19.03 -7.76 -33.62
CA VAL A 602 20.02 -6.68 -33.66
C VAL A 602 21.46 -7.21 -33.65
N SER A 603 21.69 -8.38 -33.04
CA SER A 603 23.01 -9.00 -32.93
C SER A 603 23.73 -9.21 -34.28
N GLY A 604 23.01 -9.15 -35.41
CA GLY A 604 23.60 -9.16 -36.75
C GLY A 604 24.41 -7.90 -37.08
N LYS A 605 24.14 -6.74 -36.45
CA LYS A 605 24.77 -5.46 -36.80
C LYS A 605 26.26 -5.33 -36.45
N GLN A 606 26.67 -5.82 -35.28
CA GLN A 606 28.07 -5.73 -34.84
C GLN A 606 28.96 -6.79 -35.49
N ALA A 607 28.36 -7.72 -36.23
CA ALA A 607 28.99 -8.91 -36.74
C ALA A 607 29.56 -8.79 -38.17
N TYR A 608 29.44 -7.62 -38.80
CA TYR A 608 29.92 -7.38 -40.17
C TYR A 608 31.43 -7.07 -40.29
N SER A 609 32.18 -7.04 -39.18
CA SER A 609 33.59 -6.64 -39.24
C SER A 609 34.58 -7.79 -39.45
N THR A 610 34.21 -9.07 -39.21
CA THR A 610 35.02 -10.24 -39.61
C THR A 610 34.23 -11.58 -39.57
N PRO A 611 34.07 -12.31 -40.70
CA PRO A 611 33.39 -13.61 -40.71
C PRO A 611 34.27 -14.72 -40.13
N SER A 612 33.81 -15.38 -39.06
CA SER A 612 34.44 -16.59 -38.49
C SER A 612 33.48 -17.79 -38.55
N HIS A 613 34.00 -19.02 -38.50
CA HIS A 613 33.17 -20.24 -38.59
C HIS A 613 32.17 -20.36 -37.42
N SER A 614 32.56 -19.93 -36.23
CA SER A 614 31.70 -19.90 -35.03
C SER A 614 30.52 -18.91 -35.16
N TYR A 615 30.69 -17.84 -35.94
CA TYR A 615 29.64 -16.85 -36.19
C TYR A 615 28.51 -17.40 -37.06
N MET A 616 28.85 -18.14 -38.12
CA MET A 616 27.86 -18.75 -39.01
C MET A 616 26.96 -19.74 -38.26
N THR A 617 27.55 -20.52 -37.35
CA THR A 617 26.82 -21.43 -36.47
C THR A 617 25.86 -20.66 -35.55
N ASN A 618 26.26 -19.50 -35.03
CA ASN A 618 25.41 -18.67 -34.17
C ASN A 618 24.21 -18.08 -34.94
N ILE A 619 24.42 -17.56 -36.17
CA ILE A 619 23.31 -17.07 -37.00
C ILE A 619 22.34 -18.19 -37.36
N GLN A 620 22.85 -19.36 -37.76
CA GLN A 620 22.02 -20.52 -38.05
C GLN A 620 21.19 -20.94 -36.82
N HIS A 621 21.81 -20.95 -35.64
CA HIS A 621 21.13 -21.25 -34.38
C HIS A 621 20.04 -20.21 -34.06
N ILE A 622 20.32 -18.91 -34.23
CA ILE A 622 19.34 -17.83 -34.02
C ILE A 622 18.15 -17.99 -34.97
N LEU A 623 18.40 -18.23 -36.25
CA LEU A 623 17.36 -18.44 -37.25
C LEU A 623 16.52 -19.68 -36.94
N GLN A 624 17.17 -20.78 -36.58
CA GLN A 624 16.47 -21.99 -36.15
C GLN A 624 15.60 -21.72 -34.92
N THR A 625 16.08 -20.95 -33.94
CA THR A 625 15.32 -20.56 -32.75
C THR A 625 14.12 -19.70 -33.10
N ILE A 626 14.28 -18.69 -33.95
CA ILE A 626 13.15 -17.85 -34.41
C ILE A 626 12.10 -18.73 -35.08
N LEU A 627 12.52 -19.68 -35.92
CA LEU A 627 11.63 -20.64 -36.59
C LEU A 627 10.97 -21.62 -35.60
N ASN A 628 11.66 -22.08 -34.58
CA ASN A 628 11.13 -22.96 -33.53
C ASN A 628 10.11 -22.22 -32.66
N SER A 629 10.35 -20.93 -32.40
CA SER A 629 9.45 -20.09 -31.60
C SER A 629 8.04 -19.98 -32.21
N VAL A 630 7.92 -20.03 -33.54
CA VAL A 630 6.63 -20.10 -34.27
C VAL A 630 5.86 -21.37 -33.92
N VAL A 631 6.55 -22.52 -33.82
CA VAL A 631 5.95 -23.82 -33.51
C VAL A 631 5.44 -23.84 -32.06
N SER A 632 6.15 -23.17 -31.15
CA SER A 632 5.78 -23.07 -29.73
C SER A 632 4.48 -22.31 -29.46
N ILE A 633 4.00 -21.48 -30.40
CA ILE A 633 2.82 -20.61 -30.21
C ILE A 633 1.59 -21.40 -29.81
N LYS A 634 1.33 -22.55 -30.45
CA LYS A 634 0.15 -23.38 -30.14
C LYS A 634 0.17 -23.90 -28.71
N ALA A 635 1.33 -24.33 -28.22
CA ALA A 635 1.49 -24.85 -26.86
C ALA A 635 1.35 -23.75 -25.81
N VAL A 636 1.82 -22.52 -26.11
CA VAL A 636 1.67 -21.36 -25.24
C VAL A 636 0.21 -20.91 -25.17
N LEU A 637 -0.48 -20.82 -26.32
CA LEU A 637 -1.89 -20.41 -26.40
C LEU A 637 -2.83 -21.29 -25.57
N GLN A 638 -2.56 -22.60 -25.51
CA GLN A 638 -3.34 -23.57 -24.72
C GLN A 638 -3.19 -23.38 -23.21
N LYS A 639 -2.10 -22.74 -22.75
CA LYS A 639 -1.74 -22.59 -21.33
C LYS A 639 -1.74 -21.13 -20.85
N SER A 640 -1.83 -20.16 -21.76
CA SER A 640 -1.79 -18.73 -21.48
C SER A 640 -3.15 -18.15 -21.10
N THR A 641 -3.15 -17.08 -20.31
CA THR A 641 -4.37 -16.34 -19.95
C THR A 641 -4.92 -15.53 -21.13
N TYR A 642 -6.23 -15.21 -21.13
CA TYR A 642 -6.85 -14.39 -22.19
C TYR A 642 -6.13 -13.05 -22.42
N GLU A 643 -5.60 -12.43 -21.36
CA GLU A 643 -4.84 -11.17 -21.46
C GLU A 643 -3.49 -11.29 -22.20
N GLU A 644 -2.88 -12.48 -22.21
CA GLU A 644 -1.62 -12.73 -22.91
C GLU A 644 -1.83 -12.95 -24.42
N GLN A 645 -3.00 -13.46 -24.81
CA GLN A 645 -3.33 -13.74 -26.22
C GLN A 645 -3.36 -12.48 -27.09
N LYS A 646 -3.57 -11.29 -26.50
CA LYS A 646 -3.55 -10.01 -27.24
C LYS A 646 -2.17 -9.68 -27.86
N TYR A 647 -1.09 -10.26 -27.34
CA TYR A 647 0.27 -10.00 -27.80
C TYR A 647 0.73 -10.92 -28.94
N VAL A 648 -0.08 -11.92 -29.31
CA VAL A 648 0.27 -12.91 -30.35
C VAL A 648 0.53 -12.24 -31.70
N LYS A 649 -0.31 -11.27 -32.10
CA LYS A 649 -0.12 -10.51 -33.34
C LYS A 649 1.21 -9.74 -33.34
N GLN A 650 1.56 -9.11 -32.22
CA GLN A 650 2.83 -8.39 -32.07
C GLN A 650 4.03 -9.34 -32.11
N PHE A 651 3.87 -10.55 -31.56
CA PHE A 651 4.89 -11.59 -31.61
C PHE A 651 5.14 -12.10 -33.03
N LEU A 652 4.08 -12.37 -33.80
CA LEU A 652 4.21 -12.76 -35.20
C LEU A 652 4.84 -11.67 -36.05
N LEU A 653 4.49 -10.40 -35.79
CA LEU A 653 5.12 -9.27 -36.46
C LEU A 653 6.63 -9.20 -36.15
N ALA A 654 7.01 -9.32 -34.88
CA ALA A 654 8.42 -9.32 -34.48
C ALA A 654 9.22 -10.47 -35.13
N ILE A 655 8.63 -11.66 -35.24
CA ILE A 655 9.23 -12.79 -35.97
C ILE A 655 9.43 -12.43 -37.44
N ARG A 656 8.40 -11.91 -38.10
CA ARG A 656 8.46 -11.56 -39.52
C ARG A 656 9.53 -10.51 -39.79
N GLU A 657 9.53 -9.42 -39.04
CA GLU A 657 10.53 -8.33 -39.16
C GLU A 657 11.95 -8.86 -38.96
N SER A 658 12.12 -9.81 -38.03
CA SER A 658 13.40 -10.45 -37.77
C SER A 658 13.86 -11.34 -38.94
N LEU A 659 12.96 -12.14 -39.50
CA LEU A 659 13.25 -12.98 -40.66
C LEU A 659 13.56 -12.15 -41.91
N ASP A 660 12.81 -11.07 -42.14
CA ASP A 660 13.08 -10.12 -43.23
C ASP A 660 14.45 -9.45 -43.07
N HIS A 661 14.83 -9.08 -41.83
CA HIS A 661 16.16 -8.55 -41.53
C HIS A 661 17.27 -9.54 -41.89
N PHE A 662 17.18 -10.79 -41.41
CA PHE A 662 18.18 -11.81 -41.72
C PHE A 662 18.20 -12.18 -43.21
N LYS A 663 17.05 -12.19 -43.90
CA LYS A 663 17.00 -12.40 -45.35
C LYS A 663 17.81 -11.35 -46.10
N GLY A 664 17.71 -10.07 -45.71
CA GLY A 664 18.54 -9.00 -46.28
C GLY A 664 20.04 -9.23 -46.07
N ILE A 665 20.44 -9.77 -44.91
CA ILE A 665 21.85 -10.12 -44.61
C ILE A 665 22.32 -11.27 -45.49
N LEU A 666 21.55 -12.35 -45.53
CA LEU A 666 21.90 -13.54 -46.30
C LEU A 666 21.98 -13.19 -47.80
N GLN A 667 21.04 -12.42 -48.34
CA GLN A 667 21.08 -12.01 -49.76
C GLN A 667 22.26 -11.10 -50.12
N ALA A 668 22.80 -10.35 -49.16
CA ALA A 668 23.97 -9.49 -49.37
C ALA A 668 25.31 -10.25 -49.31
N GLU A 669 25.37 -11.40 -48.62
CA GLU A 669 26.63 -12.11 -48.36
C GLU A 669 26.67 -13.59 -48.80
N PHE A 670 25.55 -14.37 -48.83
CA PHE A 670 25.52 -15.81 -49.17
C PHE A 670 24.11 -16.38 -49.54
N THR A 671 24.02 -17.27 -50.54
CA THR A 671 22.76 -17.98 -50.92
C THR A 671 22.39 -19.12 -49.96
N PHE A 672 21.24 -19.04 -49.29
CA PHE A 672 20.67 -20.09 -48.42
C PHE A 672 19.24 -20.50 -48.83
N ALA A 673 19.10 -21.22 -49.96
CA ALA A 673 17.80 -21.59 -50.53
C ALA A 673 16.90 -22.40 -49.58
N ASP A 674 17.47 -23.40 -48.87
CA ASP A 674 16.69 -24.30 -47.99
C ASP A 674 16.11 -23.59 -46.76
N LEU A 675 16.78 -22.54 -46.29
CA LEU A 675 16.34 -21.77 -45.13
C LEU A 675 15.30 -20.71 -45.54
N GLU A 676 15.47 -20.09 -46.72
CA GLU A 676 14.47 -19.19 -47.30
C GLU A 676 13.13 -19.91 -47.56
N GLU A 677 13.15 -21.16 -48.04
CA GLU A 677 11.96 -21.98 -48.25
C GLU A 677 11.24 -22.30 -46.91
N GLN A 678 11.98 -22.71 -45.88
CA GLN A 678 11.41 -22.97 -44.54
C GLN A 678 10.84 -21.72 -43.85
N ILE A 679 11.46 -20.56 -44.09
CA ILE A 679 10.99 -19.25 -43.62
C ILE A 679 9.68 -18.89 -44.31
N GLN A 680 9.64 -19.01 -45.64
CA GLN A 680 8.48 -18.66 -46.46
C GLN A 680 7.28 -19.56 -46.14
N ASP A 681 7.48 -20.88 -46.05
CA ASP A 681 6.44 -21.84 -45.67
C ASP A 681 5.79 -21.53 -44.31
N LYS A 682 6.60 -21.11 -43.32
CA LYS A 682 6.09 -20.74 -41.98
C LYS A 682 5.39 -19.38 -41.99
N ILE A 683 5.86 -18.41 -42.78
CA ILE A 683 5.17 -17.12 -42.98
C ILE A 683 3.80 -17.34 -43.64
N ASP A 684 3.72 -18.23 -44.62
CA ASP A 684 2.47 -18.55 -45.32
C ASP A 684 1.50 -19.33 -44.42
N LEU A 685 2.00 -20.23 -43.56
CA LEU A 685 1.20 -20.90 -42.53
C LEU A 685 0.58 -19.92 -41.53
N LEU A 686 1.29 -18.86 -41.17
CA LEU A 686 0.83 -17.81 -40.25
C LEU A 686 -0.14 -16.84 -40.92
N SER A 687 0.05 -16.55 -42.21
CA SER A 687 -0.80 -15.65 -42.99
C SER A 687 -2.15 -16.27 -43.36
N ASN A 688 -2.20 -17.59 -43.55
CA ASN A 688 -3.41 -18.33 -43.91
C ASN A 688 -4.33 -18.68 -42.72
N LYS A 689 -3.90 -18.42 -41.47
CA LYS A 689 -4.74 -18.52 -40.27
C LYS A 689 -5.19 -17.13 -39.82
N ARG A 690 -6.18 -16.59 -40.53
CA ARG A 690 -6.99 -15.47 -40.04
C ARG A 690 -7.98 -15.92 -38.99
#